data_AF-A0A7S1VXZ0-F1
#
_entry.id   AF-A0A7S1VXZ0-F1
#
_cell.length_a   1.000
_cell.length_b   1.000
_cell.length_c   1.000
_cell.angle_alpha   90.00
_cell.angle_beta   90.00
_cell.angle_gamma   90.00
#
_symmetry.space_group_name_H-M   'P 1'
#
loop_
_entity.id
_entity.type
_entity.pdbx_description
1 polymer ?
#
loop_
_entity_poly.entity_id
_entity_poly.type
_entity_poly.pdbx_seq_one_letter_code
_entity_poly.pdbx_strand_id
1 'polypeptide(L)'
;MGQSEKTRMMKKKKYRKFWSKTNKSIRNMLCLARKKKSRLLVEDDNVAENGLITDVPGPEPRESYDSSRIMEFVSSIRFRRRSRLSNISNVTFSGTSDNGAEAFLRRNDMPKLDVLRKPDQYNELERRTQQILGINNAAMGYTSVVSEEKSYQPLVTREIWISWVRSLRQLDPRLQIYHFFNDIARVGAKDIKKSIIDTNLVPKEVRCFQQSSVFSVWRPTSNDAIQKMVRGDARGKGLDIKGKSAKHGLISGYVPFLQIHSNDEHKKMVGSRIKGARVRVFYPRKKDRDTAASILEFTAEQMKMTLDFAKKKLSSGETLTSEQIERFTRQITSLEVDSPSINLIDDFESQKRFGLDVEERLFWESYVERQDITREQYSKNDTGRPSEPAYQDMNFGALRRIPGEGEPRAVLYQFGNVMDPLTLLMAYEEQGSVLPVVSDFDCFLVGTRNVSFEKSIPPDQIELLNWCTNLIEKTLDCYNGVDSWTKCWLKNLKEESLRGFHPHIPRFGFGDPKSYTMMESVIGRIQKNGAVRHGAECFNYYFPQDLDEEFLVVSDDTFNGKLLWNYVNEEELKSILSRKIDQGYTFPLNPKWVLCDKGWKSIYDKLMKTAQENPNTNVSQAVDSWYPPESGIRERIEEIHAKYPHGFKQKVGLKKSQSFSVTEDMDLAELELNRFITLRRAKRKLKAALLMQKLEKINEDTSSQKIKDNLSHDIEENPSDIVDNPSQDMKDNLLQQEKAQGNQE
;
A
#
# COMPACT_ATOMS: atom_id res chain seq x y z
N MET A 1 59.99 2.76 -32.26
CA MET A 1 59.72 3.56 -31.03
C MET A 1 59.34 5.03 -31.29
N GLY A 2 59.71 5.68 -32.41
CA GLY A 2 59.46 7.13 -32.62
C GLY A 2 58.03 7.60 -32.97
N GLN A 3 57.09 6.71 -33.34
CA GLN A 3 55.70 7.11 -33.67
C GLN A 3 54.77 7.21 -32.44
N SER A 4 55.12 6.54 -31.33
CA SER A 4 54.36 6.57 -30.06
C SER A 4 54.45 7.95 -29.37
N GLU A 5 55.62 8.58 -29.44
CA GLU A 5 55.89 9.84 -28.74
C GLU A 5 55.22 11.06 -29.39
N LYS A 6 55.16 11.12 -30.73
CA LYS A 6 54.42 12.16 -31.46
C LYS A 6 52.93 12.12 -31.17
N THR A 7 52.36 10.91 -31.06
CA THR A 7 50.93 10.72 -30.73
C THR A 7 50.62 11.14 -29.30
N ARG A 8 51.52 10.84 -28.35
CA ARG A 8 51.41 11.26 -26.94
C ARG A 8 51.55 12.78 -26.78
N MET A 9 52.46 13.42 -27.51
CA MET A 9 52.60 14.89 -27.52
C MET A 9 51.40 15.60 -28.13
N MET A 10 50.82 15.07 -29.22
CA MET A 10 49.61 15.64 -29.82
C MET A 10 48.39 15.55 -28.90
N LYS A 11 48.21 14.41 -28.20
CA LYS A 11 47.15 14.28 -27.18
C LYS A 11 47.34 15.27 -26.03
N LYS A 12 48.56 15.48 -25.55
CA LYS A 12 48.88 16.45 -24.47
C LYS A 12 48.64 17.90 -24.90
N LYS A 13 48.94 18.26 -26.17
CA LYS A 13 48.61 19.59 -26.74
C LYS A 13 47.10 19.80 -26.90
N LYS A 14 46.34 18.79 -27.37
CA LYS A 14 44.87 18.87 -27.45
C LYS A 14 44.23 19.03 -26.06
N TYR A 15 44.71 18.28 -25.07
CA TYR A 15 44.23 18.39 -23.68
C TYR A 15 44.51 19.76 -23.07
N ARG A 16 45.72 20.32 -23.25
CA ARG A 16 46.05 21.68 -22.79
C ARG A 16 45.18 22.76 -23.45
N LYS A 17 44.90 22.63 -24.75
CA LYS A 17 44.07 23.57 -25.50
C LYS A 17 42.59 23.49 -25.07
N PHE A 18 42.10 22.29 -24.75
CA PHE A 18 40.77 22.08 -24.17
C PHE A 18 40.66 22.71 -22.78
N TRP A 19 41.61 22.41 -21.87
CA TRP A 19 41.61 22.95 -20.51
C TRP A 19 41.72 24.49 -20.47
N SER A 20 42.52 25.07 -21.37
CA SER A 20 42.64 26.53 -21.52
C SER A 20 41.31 27.18 -21.93
N LYS A 21 40.56 26.56 -22.86
CA LYS A 21 39.24 27.07 -23.28
C LYS A 21 38.20 26.96 -22.15
N THR A 22 38.18 25.83 -21.43
CA THR A 22 37.24 25.61 -20.32
C THR A 22 37.48 26.61 -19.19
N ASN A 23 38.74 26.84 -18.80
CA ASN A 23 39.11 27.84 -17.80
C ASN A 23 38.71 29.27 -18.19
N LYS A 24 38.88 29.64 -19.47
CA LYS A 24 38.48 30.96 -19.96
C LYS A 24 36.96 31.14 -19.85
N SER A 25 36.19 30.09 -20.16
CA SER A 25 34.72 30.10 -20.03
C SER A 25 34.26 30.23 -18.58
N ILE A 26 34.90 29.49 -17.65
CA ILE A 26 34.60 29.56 -16.21
C ILE A 26 34.92 30.95 -15.66
N ARG A 27 36.07 31.54 -16.02
CA ARG A 27 36.43 32.91 -15.60
C ARG A 27 35.43 33.95 -16.11
N ASN A 28 34.95 33.82 -17.35
CA ASN A 28 33.96 34.71 -17.91
C ASN A 28 32.61 34.61 -17.17
N MET A 29 32.16 33.40 -16.82
CA MET A 29 30.94 33.20 -16.01
C MET A 29 31.08 33.79 -14.61
N LEU A 30 32.20 33.59 -13.92
CA LEU A 30 32.45 34.16 -12.59
C LEU A 30 32.51 35.71 -12.63
N CYS A 31 33.05 36.28 -13.71
CA CYS A 31 33.05 37.73 -13.92
C CYS A 31 31.63 38.28 -14.13
N LEU A 32 30.79 37.59 -14.91
CA LEU A 32 29.37 37.90 -15.09
C LEU A 32 28.57 37.81 -13.77
N ALA A 33 28.81 36.76 -12.97
CA ALA A 33 28.17 36.59 -11.67
C ALA A 33 28.56 37.71 -10.69
N ARG A 34 29.84 38.11 -10.68
CA ARG A 34 30.31 39.26 -9.87
C ARG A 34 29.68 40.58 -10.33
N LYS A 35 29.59 40.84 -11.64
CA LYS A 35 28.89 42.03 -12.18
C LYS A 35 27.41 42.07 -11.84
N LYS A 36 26.75 40.90 -11.76
CA LYS A 36 25.34 40.80 -11.38
C LYS A 36 25.15 41.00 -9.88
N LYS A 37 26.05 40.47 -9.05
CA LYS A 37 26.08 40.72 -7.59
C LYS A 37 26.37 42.18 -7.25
N SER A 38 27.28 42.84 -7.98
CA SER A 38 27.55 44.27 -7.76
C SER A 38 26.42 45.19 -8.24
N ARG A 39 25.56 44.74 -9.16
CA ARG A 39 24.33 45.48 -9.53
C ARG A 39 23.25 45.35 -8.47
N LEU A 40 23.13 44.17 -7.84
CA LEU A 40 22.16 43.93 -6.77
C LEU A 40 22.53 44.62 -5.44
N LEU A 41 23.82 44.91 -5.22
CA LEU A 41 24.29 45.64 -4.03
C LEU A 41 24.26 47.17 -4.17
N VAL A 42 23.79 47.72 -5.31
CA VAL A 42 23.65 49.17 -5.52
C VAL A 42 22.18 49.62 -5.37
N GLU A 43 21.24 48.69 -5.20
CA GLU A 43 19.81 49.00 -5.06
C GLU A 43 19.29 48.96 -3.61
N ASP A 44 20.13 48.69 -2.61
CA ASP A 44 19.71 48.48 -1.20
C ASP A 44 20.40 49.36 -0.15
N ASP A 45 20.97 50.52 -0.54
CA ASP A 45 21.44 51.54 0.41
C ASP A 45 20.54 52.78 0.37
N ASN A 46 19.40 52.70 1.03
CA ASN A 46 18.66 53.86 1.55
C ASN A 46 17.66 53.38 2.62
N VAL A 47 18.06 53.43 3.89
CA VAL A 47 17.32 53.96 5.06
C VAL A 47 18.15 53.69 6.32
N ALA A 48 18.51 54.76 7.00
CA ALA A 48 19.35 54.78 8.19
C ALA A 48 18.56 54.50 9.49
N GLU A 49 19.29 53.87 10.43
CA GLU A 49 19.40 54.11 11.88
C GLU A 49 18.17 54.58 12.70
N ASN A 50 17.81 53.77 13.70
CA ASN A 50 17.96 54.14 15.13
C ASN A 50 17.53 52.99 16.07
N GLY A 51 18.29 52.79 17.17
CA GLY A 51 17.76 52.27 18.44
C GLY A 51 18.37 50.96 18.98
N LEU A 52 19.30 51.10 19.92
CA LEU A 52 19.74 50.07 20.87
C LEU A 52 18.60 49.61 21.81
N ILE A 53 18.63 48.35 22.28
CA ILE A 53 18.77 47.93 23.70
C ILE A 53 18.56 46.39 23.87
N THR A 54 19.54 45.84 24.59
CA THR A 54 19.79 44.60 25.36
C THR A 54 18.82 43.38 25.49
N ASP A 55 19.52 42.24 25.66
CA ASP A 55 19.26 41.02 26.43
C ASP A 55 18.53 39.81 25.82
N VAL A 56 19.25 38.67 25.90
CA VAL A 56 18.90 37.32 25.44
C VAL A 56 18.87 36.38 26.66
N PRO A 57 17.89 35.48 26.74
CA PRO A 57 18.22 34.11 27.09
C PRO A 57 17.58 33.06 26.16
N GLY A 58 18.38 32.05 25.80
CA GLY A 58 18.05 30.62 25.67
C GLY A 58 16.93 30.14 24.73
N PRO A 59 17.18 29.18 23.82
CA PRO A 59 16.15 28.70 22.90
C PRO A 59 15.35 27.52 23.48
N GLU A 60 14.03 27.69 23.58
CA GLU A 60 13.05 26.60 23.65
C GLU A 60 12.45 26.27 22.26
N PRO A 61 11.87 25.07 22.07
CA PRO A 61 11.75 24.43 20.76
C PRO A 61 10.64 25.02 19.89
N ARG A 62 10.93 25.17 18.60
CA ARG A 62 10.03 25.76 17.60
C ARG A 62 8.81 24.89 17.34
N GLU A 63 7.65 25.50 17.59
CA GLU A 63 6.32 25.03 17.19
C GLU A 63 6.23 24.77 15.68
N SER A 64 5.47 23.73 15.36
CA SER A 64 5.14 23.27 14.03
C SER A 64 4.39 24.33 13.21
N TYR A 65 4.76 24.47 11.93
CA TYR A 65 4.05 25.28 10.94
C TYR A 65 2.57 24.90 10.85
N ASP A 66 1.70 25.83 11.23
CA ASP A 66 0.25 25.69 11.14
C ASP A 66 -0.25 25.89 9.69
N SER A 67 -0.51 24.76 9.02
CA SER A 67 -1.12 24.66 7.68
C SER A 67 -2.61 25.07 7.62
N SER A 68 -3.23 25.46 8.75
CA SER A 68 -4.64 25.87 8.81
C SER A 68 -4.93 27.15 8.03
N ARG A 69 -3.95 28.05 7.91
CA ARG A 69 -4.11 29.35 7.20
C ARG A 69 -4.32 29.23 5.69
N ILE A 70 -3.78 28.21 5.02
CA ILE A 70 -4.00 27.99 3.58
C ILE A 70 -5.42 27.46 3.32
N MET A 71 -5.94 26.64 4.23
CA MET A 71 -7.32 26.15 4.17
C MET A 71 -8.34 27.23 4.53
N GLU A 72 -7.99 28.17 5.43
CA GLU A 72 -8.80 29.34 5.74
C GLU A 72 -8.91 30.29 4.54
N PHE A 73 -7.82 30.46 3.76
CA PHE A 73 -7.84 31.24 2.53
C PHE A 73 -8.74 30.61 1.45
N VAL A 74 -8.63 29.29 1.22
CA VAL A 74 -9.49 28.57 0.26
C VAL A 74 -10.96 28.51 0.72
N SER A 75 -11.20 28.46 2.04
CA SER A 75 -12.55 28.48 2.63
C SER A 75 -13.18 29.88 2.63
N SER A 76 -12.38 30.93 2.79
CA SER A 76 -12.83 32.34 2.71
C SER A 76 -13.28 32.72 1.30
N ILE A 77 -12.67 32.13 0.26
CA ILE A 77 -13.09 32.26 -1.15
C ILE A 77 -14.44 31.56 -1.38
N ARG A 78 -14.73 30.46 -0.68
CA ARG A 78 -16.05 29.79 -0.72
C ARG A 78 -17.13 30.56 0.04
N PHE A 79 -16.80 31.20 1.16
CA PHE A 79 -17.76 31.94 1.99
C PHE A 79 -18.18 33.26 1.35
N ARG A 80 -17.24 34.08 0.83
CA ARG A 80 -17.55 35.36 0.16
C ARG A 80 -18.40 35.23 -1.11
N ARG A 81 -18.49 34.04 -1.70
CA ARG A 81 -19.35 33.75 -2.86
C ARG A 81 -20.81 33.43 -2.50
N ARG A 82 -21.10 33.06 -1.24
CA ARG A 82 -22.48 32.80 -0.78
C ARG A 82 -23.12 33.99 -0.08
N SER A 83 -22.35 34.83 0.62
CA SER A 83 -22.86 36.01 1.34
C SER A 83 -23.38 37.13 0.43
N ARG A 84 -23.00 37.16 -0.86
CA ARG A 84 -23.47 38.14 -1.85
C ARG A 84 -24.76 37.74 -2.57
N LEU A 85 -25.28 36.53 -2.34
CA LEU A 85 -26.51 36.04 -2.99
C LEU A 85 -27.73 35.99 -2.05
N SER A 86 -27.62 36.46 -0.80
CA SER A 86 -28.73 36.51 0.16
C SER A 86 -29.20 37.93 0.53
N ASN A 87 -28.70 38.99 -0.14
CA ASN A 87 -29.05 40.39 0.16
C ASN A 87 -29.74 41.12 -1.00
N ILE A 88 -30.37 40.41 -1.94
CA ILE A 88 -31.24 41.02 -2.95
C ILE A 88 -32.57 40.26 -2.97
N SER A 89 -33.41 40.56 -1.98
CA SER A 89 -34.85 40.30 -2.06
C SER A 89 -35.53 41.30 -1.13
N ASN A 90 -35.82 42.49 -1.66
CA ASN A 90 -36.89 43.41 -1.23
C ASN A 90 -36.77 44.73 -1.99
N VAL A 91 -37.18 44.77 -3.26
CA VAL A 91 -37.75 45.98 -3.90
C VAL A 91 -38.76 45.52 -4.95
N THR A 92 -40.02 45.82 -4.72
CA THR A 92 -41.10 45.79 -5.72
C THR A 92 -40.95 47.00 -6.65
N PHE A 93 -40.85 46.78 -7.96
CA PHE A 93 -41.36 47.75 -8.94
C PHE A 93 -41.69 47.07 -10.28
N SER A 94 -42.83 47.49 -10.84
CA SER A 94 -43.44 47.06 -12.08
C SER A 94 -42.77 47.66 -13.32
N GLY A 95 -42.74 46.90 -14.42
CA GLY A 95 -42.80 47.47 -15.77
C GLY A 95 -41.57 47.27 -16.67
N THR A 96 -41.85 46.64 -17.80
CA THR A 96 -41.17 46.70 -19.13
C THR A 96 -39.79 46.07 -19.33
N SER A 97 -39.81 45.07 -20.22
CA SER A 97 -38.80 44.49 -21.12
C SER A 97 -37.32 44.77 -20.85
N ASP A 98 -36.55 43.72 -20.57
CA ASP A 98 -35.09 43.76 -20.77
C ASP A 98 -34.51 42.38 -21.15
N ASN A 99 -34.46 42.12 -22.46
CA ASN A 99 -33.74 40.99 -23.09
C ASN A 99 -32.23 41.28 -23.19
N GLY A 100 -31.58 41.67 -22.07
CA GLY A 100 -30.16 42.05 -22.06
C GLY A 100 -29.29 41.27 -21.06
N ALA A 101 -29.82 40.92 -19.89
CA ALA A 101 -29.02 40.37 -18.79
C ALA A 101 -28.81 38.84 -18.85
N GLU A 102 -29.73 38.10 -19.49
CA GLU A 102 -29.65 36.62 -19.54
C GLU A 102 -28.67 36.09 -20.61
N ALA A 103 -28.35 36.90 -21.62
CA ALA A 103 -27.37 36.55 -22.66
C ALA A 103 -25.91 36.71 -22.19
N PHE A 104 -25.66 37.52 -21.15
CA PHE A 104 -24.31 37.79 -20.63
C PHE A 104 -23.83 36.72 -19.64
N LEU A 105 -24.75 36.08 -18.91
CA LEU A 105 -24.42 35.04 -17.93
C LEU A 105 -24.24 33.63 -18.54
N ARG A 106 -24.59 33.42 -19.82
CA ARG A 106 -24.36 32.15 -20.54
C ARG A 106 -23.01 32.04 -21.27
N ARG A 107 -22.17 33.09 -21.29
CA ARG A 107 -20.93 33.11 -22.10
C ARG A 107 -19.64 32.72 -21.38
N ASN A 108 -19.65 32.49 -20.07
CA ASN A 108 -18.45 32.12 -19.30
C ASN A 108 -18.55 30.69 -18.77
N ASP A 109 -18.53 29.71 -19.68
CA ASP A 109 -18.39 28.29 -19.36
C ASP A 109 -16.95 27.97 -18.94
N MET A 110 -16.66 28.07 -17.64
CA MET A 110 -15.61 27.21 -17.07
C MET A 110 -16.15 25.77 -17.10
N PRO A 111 -15.39 24.78 -17.61
CA PRO A 111 -15.84 23.41 -17.62
C PRO A 111 -16.19 22.99 -16.19
N LYS A 112 -17.44 22.58 -15.97
CA LYS A 112 -17.83 21.90 -14.74
C LYS A 112 -16.85 20.75 -14.52
N LEU A 113 -16.51 20.45 -13.26
CA LEU A 113 -15.72 19.27 -12.86
C LEU A 113 -16.24 17.96 -13.49
N ASP A 114 -17.45 17.96 -14.03
CA ASP A 114 -18.04 16.92 -14.88
C ASP A 114 -17.21 16.55 -16.12
N VAL A 115 -16.34 17.42 -16.65
CA VAL A 115 -15.41 17.07 -17.75
C VAL A 115 -14.42 15.96 -17.35
N LEU A 116 -14.13 15.81 -16.06
CA LEU A 116 -13.29 14.72 -15.57
C LEU A 116 -14.05 13.40 -15.43
N ARG A 117 -15.40 13.38 -15.48
CA ARG A 117 -16.17 12.14 -15.25
C ARG A 117 -16.07 11.13 -16.39
N LYS A 118 -15.66 11.53 -17.60
CA LYS A 118 -15.52 10.64 -18.76
C LYS A 118 -14.04 10.27 -18.96
N PRO A 119 -13.64 9.00 -18.79
CA PRO A 119 -12.25 8.56 -18.91
C PRO A 119 -11.56 8.97 -20.22
N ASP A 120 -12.27 8.88 -21.35
CA ASP A 120 -11.70 9.20 -22.67
C ASP A 120 -11.30 10.67 -22.82
N GLN A 121 -12.05 11.57 -22.19
CA GLN A 121 -11.77 13.01 -22.23
C GLN A 121 -10.56 13.35 -21.37
N TYR A 122 -10.37 12.67 -20.24
CA TYR A 122 -9.16 12.81 -19.42
C TYR A 122 -7.92 12.33 -20.17
N ASN A 123 -7.99 11.15 -20.81
CA ASN A 123 -6.86 10.59 -21.55
C ASN A 123 -6.45 11.46 -22.75
N GLU A 124 -7.43 12.02 -23.47
CA GLU A 124 -7.15 12.94 -24.59
C GLU A 124 -6.61 14.28 -24.09
N LEU A 125 -7.18 14.83 -23.00
CA LEU A 125 -6.66 16.03 -22.35
C LEU A 125 -5.23 15.79 -21.84
N GLU A 126 -4.95 14.61 -21.29
CA GLU A 126 -3.63 14.19 -20.83
C GLU A 126 -2.65 14.13 -22.00
N ARG A 127 -2.97 13.42 -23.09
CA ARG A 127 -2.10 13.37 -24.29
C ARG A 127 -1.80 14.75 -24.84
N ARG A 128 -2.83 15.59 -25.01
CA ARG A 128 -2.66 16.97 -25.51
C ARG A 128 -1.81 17.81 -24.57
N THR A 129 -2.03 17.68 -23.26
CA THR A 129 -1.27 18.41 -22.24
C THR A 129 0.19 17.95 -22.18
N GLN A 130 0.44 16.64 -22.29
CA GLN A 130 1.79 16.07 -22.38
C GLN A 130 2.50 16.57 -23.64
N GLN A 131 1.84 16.57 -24.79
CA GLN A 131 2.37 17.13 -26.05
C GLN A 131 2.68 18.63 -25.94
N ILE A 132 1.77 19.45 -25.40
CA ILE A 132 1.96 20.90 -25.22
C ILE A 132 3.16 21.18 -24.32
N LEU A 133 3.36 20.39 -23.26
CA LEU A 133 4.49 20.57 -22.35
C LEU A 133 5.81 20.03 -22.91
N GLY A 134 5.76 18.98 -23.72
CA GLY A 134 6.89 18.54 -24.55
C GLY A 134 7.33 19.62 -25.54
N ILE A 135 6.37 20.37 -26.12
CA ILE A 135 6.63 21.50 -27.04
C ILE A 135 7.18 22.73 -26.30
N ASN A 136 6.61 23.08 -25.14
CA ASN A 136 7.06 24.23 -24.34
C ASN A 136 8.45 24.04 -23.71
N ASN A 137 8.95 22.80 -23.63
CA ASN A 137 10.34 22.54 -23.23
C ASN A 137 11.34 22.74 -24.37
N ALA A 138 10.91 22.84 -25.63
CA ALA A 138 11.77 23.00 -26.81
C ALA A 138 11.66 24.39 -27.47
N ALA A 139 10.59 25.16 -27.25
CA ALA A 139 10.35 26.42 -27.94
C ALA A 139 10.12 27.61 -26.99
N MET A 140 11.20 28.31 -26.65
CA MET A 140 11.14 29.74 -26.29
C MET A 140 12.23 30.46 -27.08
N GLY A 141 11.92 30.76 -28.33
CA GLY A 141 12.69 31.63 -29.20
C GLY A 141 11.75 32.31 -30.19
N TYR A 142 11.78 33.64 -30.19
CA TYR A 142 11.11 34.58 -31.09
C TYR A 142 9.66 34.99 -30.79
N THR A 143 9.57 36.19 -30.22
CA THR A 143 8.44 37.13 -30.28
C THR A 143 8.46 37.89 -31.61
N SER A 144 7.32 37.98 -32.30
CA SER A 144 7.04 39.10 -33.22
C SER A 144 5.72 39.75 -32.82
N VAL A 145 5.81 41.06 -32.56
CA VAL A 145 4.73 41.95 -32.17
C VAL A 145 3.87 42.26 -33.39
N VAL A 146 2.58 41.92 -33.33
CA VAL A 146 1.55 42.55 -34.18
C VAL A 146 0.42 43.00 -33.26
N SER A 147 0.21 44.30 -33.24
CA SER A 147 -0.76 45.02 -32.44
C SER A 147 -2.16 44.95 -33.09
N GLU A 148 -3.05 44.20 -32.47
CA GLU A 148 -4.50 44.42 -32.57
C GLU A 148 -5.07 44.32 -31.16
N GLU A 149 -5.78 45.37 -30.72
CA GLU A 149 -6.53 45.40 -29.46
C GLU A 149 -7.65 44.34 -29.48
N LYS A 150 -7.27 43.10 -29.19
CA LYS A 150 -8.20 42.03 -28.88
C LYS A 150 -8.35 41.98 -27.37
N SER A 151 -9.57 42.28 -26.91
CA SER A 151 -10.14 42.03 -25.57
C SER A 151 -9.22 41.19 -24.68
N TYR A 152 -8.77 41.73 -23.54
CA TYR A 152 -7.90 41.03 -22.57
C TYR A 152 -8.61 39.91 -21.79
N GLN A 153 -9.94 39.81 -21.89
CA GLN A 153 -10.77 38.82 -21.17
C GLN A 153 -10.44 37.34 -21.52
N PRO A 154 -10.19 36.94 -22.78
CA PRO A 154 -9.81 35.58 -23.14
C PRO A 154 -8.42 35.19 -22.63
N LEU A 155 -7.49 36.15 -22.46
CA LEU A 155 -6.14 35.90 -21.98
C LEU A 155 -6.13 35.58 -20.48
N VAL A 156 -6.82 36.39 -19.67
CA VAL A 156 -6.97 36.14 -18.22
C VAL A 156 -7.69 34.81 -17.98
N THR A 157 -8.73 34.52 -18.76
CA THR A 157 -9.45 33.24 -18.67
C THR A 157 -8.55 32.05 -19.05
N ARG A 158 -7.70 32.22 -20.07
CA ARG A 158 -6.72 31.20 -20.48
C ARG A 158 -5.65 30.96 -19.41
N GLU A 159 -5.10 32.00 -18.79
CA GLU A 159 -4.09 31.85 -17.74
C GLU A 159 -4.66 31.20 -16.48
N ILE A 160 -5.86 31.59 -16.07
CA ILE A 160 -6.57 30.95 -14.95
C ILE A 160 -6.84 29.48 -15.27
N TRP A 161 -7.29 29.16 -16.49
CA TRP A 161 -7.52 27.78 -16.92
C TRP A 161 -6.22 26.97 -16.95
N ILE A 162 -5.14 27.52 -17.51
CA ILE A 162 -3.82 26.88 -17.54
C ILE A 162 -3.31 26.64 -16.11
N SER A 163 -3.44 27.63 -15.22
CA SER A 163 -3.05 27.52 -13.82
C SER A 163 -3.85 26.42 -13.11
N TRP A 164 -5.16 26.37 -13.34
CA TRP A 164 -6.03 25.33 -12.79
C TRP A 164 -5.67 23.93 -13.31
N VAL A 165 -5.49 23.76 -14.62
CA VAL A 165 -5.05 22.49 -15.22
C VAL A 165 -3.68 22.06 -14.67
N ARG A 166 -2.74 23.00 -14.51
CA ARG A 166 -1.44 22.73 -13.88
C ARG A 166 -1.60 22.25 -12.44
N SER A 167 -2.48 22.87 -11.66
CA SER A 167 -2.73 22.46 -10.27
C SER A 167 -3.30 21.04 -10.17
N LEU A 168 -4.23 20.66 -11.06
CA LEU A 168 -4.75 19.30 -11.11
C LEU A 168 -3.68 18.29 -11.50
N ARG A 169 -2.83 18.63 -12.48
CA ARG A 169 -1.75 17.75 -12.93
C ARG A 169 -0.74 17.50 -11.81
N GLN A 170 -0.48 18.48 -10.94
CA GLN A 170 0.39 18.33 -9.78
C GLN A 170 -0.16 17.33 -8.74
N LEU A 171 -1.46 17.00 -8.81
CA LEU A 171 -2.08 15.98 -7.98
C LEU A 171 -1.99 14.56 -8.59
N ASP A 172 -1.57 14.43 -9.86
CA ASP A 172 -1.40 13.13 -10.51
C ASP A 172 -0.25 12.35 -9.85
N PRO A 173 -0.51 11.18 -9.25
CA PRO A 173 0.51 10.38 -8.60
C PRO A 173 1.71 10.06 -9.50
N ARG A 174 1.50 9.85 -10.81
CA ARG A 174 2.58 9.53 -11.75
C ARG A 174 3.55 10.71 -11.89
N LEU A 175 3.01 11.93 -11.92
CA LEU A 175 3.82 13.14 -11.96
C LEU A 175 4.50 13.39 -10.61
N GLN A 176 3.85 13.09 -9.49
CA GLN A 176 4.45 13.21 -8.16
C GLN A 176 5.62 12.23 -7.97
N ILE A 177 5.46 10.98 -8.40
CA ILE A 177 6.52 9.96 -8.45
C ILE A 177 7.68 10.46 -9.32
N TYR A 178 7.39 10.94 -10.53
CA TYR A 178 8.40 11.51 -11.42
C TYR A 178 9.18 12.65 -10.76
N HIS A 179 8.49 13.63 -10.15
CA HIS A 179 9.15 14.75 -9.48
C HIS A 179 9.99 14.31 -8.30
N PHE A 180 9.48 13.37 -7.50
CA PHE A 180 10.22 12.83 -6.37
C PHE A 180 11.54 12.19 -6.78
N PHE A 181 11.53 11.26 -7.74
CA PHE A 181 12.76 10.58 -8.15
C PHE A 181 13.73 11.51 -8.88
N ASN A 182 13.23 12.52 -9.59
CA ASN A 182 14.09 13.59 -10.09
C ASN A 182 14.74 14.39 -8.96
N ASP A 183 14.00 14.75 -7.92
CA ASP A 183 14.54 15.48 -6.77
C ASP A 183 15.62 14.66 -6.05
N ILE A 184 15.42 13.34 -5.89
CA ILE A 184 16.46 12.41 -5.40
C ILE A 184 17.70 12.47 -6.29
N ALA A 185 17.52 12.39 -7.61
CA ALA A 185 18.63 12.47 -8.56
C ALA A 185 19.39 13.81 -8.44
N ARG A 186 18.72 14.92 -8.06
CA ARG A 186 19.35 16.24 -7.92
C ARG A 186 20.17 16.38 -6.65
N VAL A 187 19.58 15.99 -5.53
CA VAL A 187 20.15 16.18 -4.19
C VAL A 187 21.27 15.17 -3.96
N GLY A 188 21.18 14.00 -4.60
CA GLY A 188 21.99 12.85 -4.26
C GLY A 188 21.34 12.11 -3.09
N ALA A 189 21.39 10.79 -3.15
CA ALA A 189 20.66 9.93 -2.23
C ALA A 189 21.23 9.88 -0.79
N LYS A 190 22.14 10.79 -0.43
CA LYS A 190 22.72 10.91 0.93
C LYS A 190 21.91 11.83 1.84
N ASP A 191 21.26 12.85 1.28
CA ASP A 191 20.52 13.87 2.04
C ASP A 191 19.00 13.81 1.84
N ILE A 192 18.45 12.66 1.43
CA ILE A 192 17.01 12.50 1.11
C ILE A 192 16.12 12.97 2.28
N LYS A 193 16.52 12.70 3.53
CA LYS A 193 15.75 13.12 4.72
C LYS A 193 15.82 14.63 4.99
N LYS A 194 16.85 15.33 4.50
CA LYS A 194 17.07 16.78 4.72
C LYS A 194 16.57 17.64 3.56
N SER A 195 16.35 17.05 2.38
CA SER A 195 16.16 17.77 1.12
C SER A 195 14.72 18.02 0.73
N ILE A 196 13.86 18.34 1.71
CA ILE A 196 12.59 19.02 1.45
C ILE A 196 12.86 20.50 1.11
N ILE A 197 13.81 20.74 0.20
CA ILE A 197 14.14 22.07 -0.32
C ILE A 197 13.42 22.20 -1.65
N ASP A 198 12.70 23.30 -1.84
CA ASP A 198 11.96 23.62 -3.05
C ASP A 198 12.90 23.63 -4.28
N THR A 199 12.91 22.53 -5.04
CA THR A 199 13.83 22.32 -6.16
C THR A 199 13.54 23.22 -7.36
N ASN A 200 12.48 24.04 -7.29
CA ASN A 200 12.19 25.10 -8.25
C ASN A 200 13.27 26.20 -8.27
N LEU A 201 14.15 26.27 -7.26
CA LEU A 201 15.18 27.30 -7.14
C LEU A 201 16.48 27.00 -7.91
N VAL A 202 16.65 25.79 -8.49
CA VAL A 202 17.88 25.43 -9.22
C VAL A 202 17.74 25.75 -10.72
N PRO A 203 18.58 26.65 -11.30
CA PRO A 203 18.52 27.04 -12.71
C PRO A 203 18.65 25.86 -13.68
N LYS A 204 17.96 25.93 -14.84
CA LYS A 204 17.95 24.86 -15.87
C LYS A 204 19.36 24.56 -16.39
N GLU A 205 20.22 25.55 -16.42
CA GLU A 205 21.61 25.47 -16.91
C GLU A 205 22.49 24.65 -15.96
N VAL A 206 22.12 24.54 -14.68
CA VAL A 206 22.83 23.66 -13.72
C VAL A 206 22.39 22.20 -13.90
N ARG A 207 21.20 21.96 -14.48
CA ARG A 207 20.66 20.61 -14.70
C ARG A 207 21.49 19.79 -15.69
N CYS A 208 22.13 20.40 -16.68
CA CYS A 208 22.97 19.67 -17.63
C CYS A 208 24.30 19.19 -17.02
N PHE A 209 24.65 19.65 -15.82
CA PHE A 209 25.80 19.17 -15.05
C PHE A 209 25.41 18.09 -14.02
N GLN A 210 24.13 17.69 -13.96
CA GLN A 210 23.68 16.66 -13.03
C GLN A 210 24.29 15.32 -13.36
N GLN A 211 25.01 14.77 -12.38
CA GLN A 211 25.69 13.50 -12.52
C GLN A 211 24.72 12.32 -12.34
N SER A 212 23.74 12.41 -11.43
CA SER A 212 22.84 11.29 -11.11
C SER A 212 21.51 11.35 -11.85
N SER A 213 20.91 10.18 -12.12
CA SER A 213 19.58 10.04 -12.71
C SER A 213 18.84 8.83 -12.14
N VAL A 214 17.51 8.87 -12.14
CA VAL A 214 16.65 7.79 -11.66
C VAL A 214 15.48 7.56 -12.62
N PHE A 215 15.17 6.30 -12.88
CA PHE A 215 13.90 5.88 -13.47
C PHE A 215 13.21 4.87 -12.55
N SER A 216 11.89 4.73 -12.70
CA SER A 216 11.12 3.76 -11.92
C SER A 216 10.14 3.01 -12.81
N VAL A 217 9.85 1.78 -12.44
CA VAL A 217 8.91 0.89 -13.10
C VAL A 217 7.86 0.47 -12.09
N TRP A 218 6.60 0.49 -12.49
CA TRP A 218 5.45 0.21 -11.62
C TRP A 218 4.53 -0.79 -12.31
N ARG A 219 3.80 -1.57 -11.51
CA ARG A 219 2.64 -2.33 -12.00
C ARG A 219 1.54 -1.35 -12.46
N PRO A 220 0.64 -1.76 -13.36
CA PRO A 220 -0.38 -0.87 -13.90
C PRO A 220 -1.45 -0.56 -12.84
N THR A 221 -1.78 0.71 -12.69
CA THR A 221 -2.87 1.19 -11.82
C THR A 221 -4.00 1.73 -12.70
N SER A 222 -5.26 1.39 -12.37
CA SER A 222 -6.40 1.80 -13.19
C SER A 222 -6.58 3.31 -13.23
N ASN A 223 -6.98 3.84 -14.39
CA ASN A 223 -7.25 5.27 -14.55
C ASN A 223 -8.32 5.77 -13.57
N ASP A 224 -9.31 4.93 -13.25
CA ASP A 224 -10.36 5.25 -12.29
C ASP A 224 -9.84 5.41 -10.86
N ALA A 225 -8.83 4.63 -10.46
CA ALA A 225 -8.15 4.78 -9.18
C ALA A 225 -7.30 6.06 -9.15
N ILE A 226 -6.54 6.31 -10.23
CA ILE A 226 -5.73 7.53 -10.39
C ILE A 226 -6.61 8.78 -10.29
N GLN A 227 -7.74 8.84 -11.00
CA GLN A 227 -8.65 9.97 -10.95
C GLN A 227 -9.22 10.22 -9.54
N LYS A 228 -9.54 9.15 -8.80
CA LYS A 228 -10.05 9.26 -7.43
C LYS A 228 -8.99 9.81 -6.47
N MET A 229 -7.74 9.37 -6.62
CA MET A 229 -6.60 9.93 -5.86
C MET A 229 -6.37 11.41 -6.21
N VAL A 230 -6.44 11.77 -7.50
CA VAL A 230 -6.29 13.17 -7.98
C VAL A 230 -7.38 14.08 -7.40
N ARG A 231 -8.63 13.60 -7.33
CA ARG A 231 -9.76 14.36 -6.77
C ARG A 231 -9.75 14.43 -5.24
N GLY A 232 -9.01 13.54 -4.58
CA GLY A 232 -9.08 13.36 -3.13
C GLY A 232 -10.36 12.65 -2.68
N ASP A 233 -11.04 11.95 -3.58
CA ASP A 233 -12.23 11.15 -3.27
C ASP A 233 -11.85 9.83 -2.59
N ALA A 234 -10.61 9.37 -2.79
CA ALA A 234 -10.09 8.12 -2.29
C ALA A 234 -8.58 8.20 -2.06
N ARG A 235 -8.02 7.17 -1.43
CA ARG A 235 -6.57 6.99 -1.30
C ARG A 235 -6.14 5.61 -1.77
N GLY A 236 -4.88 5.45 -2.18
CA GLY A 236 -4.36 4.12 -2.50
C GLY A 236 -4.44 3.20 -1.27
N LYS A 237 -4.65 1.91 -1.48
CA LYS A 237 -4.68 0.90 -0.42
C LYS A 237 -3.27 0.53 0.04
N GLY A 238 -3.16 -0.11 1.20
CA GLY A 238 -1.90 -0.67 1.71
C GLY A 238 -1.91 -2.19 1.70
N LEU A 239 -0.80 -2.77 2.20
CA LEU A 239 -0.61 -4.23 2.22
C LEU A 239 -1.63 -4.97 3.09
N ASP A 240 -2.29 -4.31 4.04
CA ASP A 240 -3.32 -4.91 4.89
C ASP A 240 -4.65 -5.13 4.16
N ILE A 241 -5.00 -4.28 3.18
CA ILE A 241 -6.24 -4.43 2.39
C ILE A 241 -5.94 -5.20 1.09
N LYS A 242 -6.15 -6.51 1.14
CA LYS A 242 -5.93 -7.42 0.00
C LYS A 242 -7.14 -7.53 -0.95
N GLY A 243 -8.29 -6.97 -0.58
CA GLY A 243 -9.46 -6.89 -1.45
C GLY A 243 -9.14 -6.27 -2.82
N LYS A 244 -9.86 -6.73 -3.85
CA LYS A 244 -9.62 -6.31 -5.23
C LYS A 244 -10.57 -5.17 -5.60
N SER A 245 -10.02 -4.18 -6.29
CA SER A 245 -10.78 -3.03 -6.78
C SER A 245 -11.76 -3.45 -7.88
N ALA A 246 -12.96 -2.87 -7.89
CA ALA A 246 -13.92 -3.04 -8.97
C ALA A 246 -13.33 -2.47 -10.29
N LYS A 247 -13.58 -3.15 -11.41
CA LYS A 247 -13.12 -2.76 -12.75
C LYS A 247 -14.09 -1.84 -13.48
N HIS A 248 -15.38 -1.90 -13.13
CA HIS A 248 -16.43 -1.04 -13.69
C HIS A 248 -17.60 -0.91 -12.72
N GLY A 249 -18.72 -0.34 -13.19
CA GLY A 249 -19.92 -0.07 -12.40
C GLY A 249 -19.82 1.20 -11.56
N LEU A 250 -20.78 1.39 -10.67
CA LEU A 250 -20.93 2.56 -9.80
C LEU A 250 -19.71 2.79 -8.90
N ILE A 251 -19.09 1.69 -8.45
CA ILE A 251 -17.97 1.69 -7.52
C ILE A 251 -16.62 1.38 -8.21
N SER A 252 -16.55 1.53 -9.53
CA SER A 252 -15.33 1.29 -10.31
C SER A 252 -14.11 1.96 -9.69
N GLY A 253 -12.97 1.28 -9.63
CA GLY A 253 -11.72 1.76 -9.04
C GLY A 253 -11.62 1.67 -7.51
N TYR A 254 -12.74 1.65 -6.78
CA TYR A 254 -12.74 1.41 -5.33
C TYR A 254 -12.62 -0.07 -5.00
N VAL A 255 -12.18 -0.39 -3.78
CA VAL A 255 -12.23 -1.75 -3.23
C VAL A 255 -13.58 -1.97 -2.53
N PRO A 256 -14.52 -2.74 -3.13
CA PRO A 256 -15.74 -3.11 -2.42
C PRO A 256 -15.43 -3.96 -1.19
N PHE A 257 -16.22 -3.74 -0.13
CA PHE A 257 -16.24 -4.64 1.00
C PHE A 257 -16.75 -6.03 0.59
N LEU A 258 -17.88 -6.07 -0.12
CA LEU A 258 -18.44 -7.31 -0.67
C LEU A 258 -17.64 -7.80 -1.87
N GLN A 259 -16.91 -8.89 -1.67
CA GLN A 259 -16.20 -9.64 -2.71
C GLN A 259 -16.97 -10.92 -3.11
N ILE A 260 -18.20 -11.08 -2.60
CA ILE A 260 -19.09 -12.21 -2.88
C ILE A 260 -20.39 -11.77 -3.56
N HIS A 261 -20.89 -12.58 -4.51
CA HIS A 261 -22.07 -12.23 -5.34
C HIS A 261 -23.21 -13.26 -5.29
N SER A 262 -23.09 -14.36 -4.55
CA SER A 262 -24.16 -15.39 -4.43
C SER A 262 -24.70 -15.43 -3.00
N ASN A 263 -26.01 -15.27 -2.84
CA ASN A 263 -26.67 -15.38 -1.54
C ASN A 263 -26.53 -16.78 -0.95
N ASP A 264 -26.78 -17.83 -1.74
CA ASP A 264 -26.92 -19.18 -1.17
C ASP A 264 -25.60 -19.94 -1.05
N GLU A 265 -24.66 -19.70 -1.95
CA GLU A 265 -23.39 -20.43 -1.99
C GLU A 265 -22.28 -19.64 -1.32
N HIS A 266 -22.03 -18.42 -1.78
CA HIS A 266 -20.85 -17.68 -1.38
C HIS A 266 -20.92 -17.11 0.04
N LYS A 267 -22.11 -16.74 0.56
CA LYS A 267 -22.25 -16.37 1.99
C LYS A 267 -21.79 -17.50 2.93
N LYS A 268 -22.08 -18.76 2.58
CA LYS A 268 -21.70 -19.95 3.37
C LYS A 268 -20.20 -20.28 3.29
N MET A 269 -19.51 -19.80 2.26
CA MET A 269 -18.08 -20.04 2.05
C MET A 269 -17.19 -19.02 2.77
N VAL A 270 -17.74 -17.89 3.17
CA VAL A 270 -17.06 -16.88 4.00
C VAL A 270 -16.86 -17.46 5.40
N GLY A 271 -15.68 -17.25 5.99
CA GLY A 271 -15.36 -17.79 7.30
C GLY A 271 -16.35 -17.32 8.39
N SER A 272 -16.43 -18.06 9.50
CA SER A 272 -17.27 -17.63 10.62
C SER A 272 -16.81 -16.28 11.19
N ARG A 273 -17.77 -15.46 11.60
CA ARG A 273 -17.51 -14.16 12.21
C ARG A 273 -17.01 -14.35 13.65
N ILE A 274 -15.98 -13.60 14.03
CA ILE A 274 -15.33 -13.74 15.33
C ILE A 274 -16.20 -13.06 16.39
N LYS A 275 -16.55 -13.80 17.44
CA LYS A 275 -17.30 -13.27 18.58
C LYS A 275 -16.50 -12.14 19.25
N GLY A 276 -17.14 -11.00 19.45
CA GLY A 276 -16.53 -9.85 20.14
C GLY A 276 -15.60 -9.01 19.25
N ALA A 277 -15.33 -9.44 18.00
CA ALA A 277 -14.71 -8.57 17.02
C ALA A 277 -15.66 -7.42 16.67
N ARG A 278 -15.10 -6.25 16.35
CA ARG A 278 -15.87 -5.05 16.06
C ARG A 278 -15.48 -4.44 14.72
N VAL A 279 -16.45 -3.83 14.05
CA VAL A 279 -16.33 -3.20 12.74
C VAL A 279 -16.73 -1.73 12.87
N ARG A 280 -15.91 -0.84 12.32
CA ARG A 280 -16.21 0.58 12.18
C ARG A 280 -16.76 0.85 10.78
N VAL A 281 -17.93 1.47 10.69
CA VAL A 281 -18.57 1.87 9.43
C VAL A 281 -18.90 3.36 9.44
N PHE A 282 -18.53 4.09 8.39
CA PHE A 282 -18.70 5.53 8.28
C PHE A 282 -19.67 5.91 7.17
N TYR A 283 -20.39 7.02 7.40
CA TYR A 283 -21.41 7.55 6.51
C TYR A 283 -21.13 9.03 6.18
N PRO A 284 -21.53 9.49 4.98
CA PRO A 284 -21.37 10.89 4.58
C PRO A 284 -22.36 11.83 5.27
N ARG A 285 -23.44 11.31 5.87
CA ARG A 285 -24.51 12.09 6.50
C ARG A 285 -24.86 11.52 7.87
N LYS A 286 -25.06 12.40 8.85
CA LYS A 286 -25.45 12.03 10.22
C LYS A 286 -26.75 11.21 10.25
N LYS A 287 -27.76 11.68 9.51
CA LYS A 287 -29.05 10.99 9.34
C LYS A 287 -28.89 9.53 8.86
N ASP A 288 -27.98 9.29 7.92
CA ASP A 288 -27.76 7.96 7.35
C ASP A 288 -27.18 7.00 8.39
N ARG A 289 -26.20 7.48 9.17
CA ARG A 289 -25.64 6.75 10.30
C ARG A 289 -26.71 6.44 11.34
N ASP A 290 -27.51 7.43 11.73
CA ASP A 290 -28.53 7.27 12.77
C ASP A 290 -29.62 6.29 12.33
N THR A 291 -30.03 6.33 11.05
CA THR A 291 -30.93 5.32 10.47
C THR A 291 -30.32 3.92 10.50
N ALA A 292 -29.03 3.78 10.17
CA ALA A 292 -28.34 2.49 10.26
C ALA A 292 -28.27 1.98 11.70
N ALA A 293 -28.00 2.85 12.67
CA ALA A 293 -27.96 2.50 14.10
C ALA A 293 -29.31 1.93 14.55
N SER A 294 -30.42 2.60 14.24
CA SER A 294 -31.76 2.11 14.61
C SER A 294 -32.09 0.75 13.98
N ILE A 295 -31.66 0.49 12.74
CA ILE A 295 -31.85 -0.80 12.07
C ILE A 295 -31.01 -1.90 12.74
N LEU A 296 -29.79 -1.57 13.14
CA LEU A 296 -28.89 -2.48 13.85
C LEU A 296 -29.42 -2.79 15.26
N GLU A 297 -29.93 -1.81 15.99
CA GLU A 297 -30.57 -2.01 17.31
C GLU A 297 -31.74 -2.99 17.20
N PHE A 298 -32.65 -2.76 16.24
CA PHE A 298 -33.76 -3.66 15.98
C PHE A 298 -33.27 -5.07 15.61
N THR A 299 -32.22 -5.19 14.79
CA THR A 299 -31.64 -6.48 14.42
C THR A 299 -31.03 -7.20 15.62
N ALA A 300 -30.37 -6.47 16.52
CA ALA A 300 -29.78 -7.02 17.73
C ALA A 300 -30.85 -7.61 18.67
N GLU A 301 -32.00 -6.95 18.82
CA GLU A 301 -33.13 -7.49 19.58
C GLU A 301 -33.65 -8.80 18.98
N GLN A 302 -33.81 -8.86 17.65
CA GLN A 302 -34.24 -10.08 16.96
C GLN A 302 -33.23 -11.23 17.11
N MET A 303 -31.93 -10.92 17.05
CA MET A 303 -30.87 -11.90 17.29
C MET A 303 -30.93 -12.45 18.71
N LYS A 304 -31.11 -11.58 19.72
CA LYS A 304 -31.24 -11.97 21.12
C LYS A 304 -32.45 -12.89 21.34
N MET A 305 -33.63 -12.54 20.81
CA MET A 305 -34.81 -13.38 20.91
C MET A 305 -34.60 -14.76 20.28
N THR A 306 -33.94 -14.81 19.11
CA THR A 306 -33.63 -16.06 18.42
C THR A 306 -32.66 -16.93 19.23
N LEU A 307 -31.64 -16.30 19.83
CA LEU A 307 -30.67 -16.97 20.71
C LEU A 307 -31.33 -17.53 21.96
N ASP A 308 -32.15 -16.74 22.65
CA ASP A 308 -32.83 -17.15 23.88
C ASP A 308 -33.78 -18.32 23.60
N PHE A 309 -34.49 -18.28 22.45
CA PHE A 309 -35.32 -19.39 22.00
C PHE A 309 -34.50 -20.66 21.72
N ALA A 310 -33.40 -20.56 20.97
CA ALA A 310 -32.53 -21.70 20.66
C ALA A 310 -31.91 -22.31 21.92
N LYS A 311 -31.42 -21.46 22.85
CA LYS A 311 -30.87 -21.89 24.15
C LYS A 311 -31.93 -22.60 24.99
N LYS A 312 -33.13 -22.02 25.08
CA LYS A 312 -34.26 -22.62 25.82
C LYS A 312 -34.66 -23.98 25.24
N LYS A 313 -34.66 -24.14 23.91
CA LYS A 313 -34.98 -25.41 23.26
C LYS A 313 -33.93 -26.48 23.49
N LEU A 314 -32.65 -26.12 23.49
CA LEU A 314 -31.58 -27.08 23.83
C LEU A 314 -31.58 -27.45 25.32
N SER A 315 -32.07 -26.57 26.21
CA SER A 315 -32.11 -26.83 27.65
C SER A 315 -33.42 -27.43 28.17
N SER A 316 -34.51 -27.46 27.39
CA SER A 316 -35.84 -27.83 27.89
C SER A 316 -36.04 -29.32 28.15
N GLY A 317 -35.06 -30.18 27.83
CA GLY A 317 -35.17 -31.63 27.96
C GLY A 317 -36.12 -32.28 26.93
N GLU A 318 -36.65 -31.51 25.98
CA GLU A 318 -37.44 -32.02 24.86
C GLU A 318 -36.56 -32.92 23.96
N THR A 319 -37.13 -34.04 23.48
CA THR A 319 -36.46 -34.90 22.49
C THR A 319 -36.37 -34.18 21.15
N LEU A 320 -35.22 -33.55 20.87
CA LEU A 320 -34.91 -32.91 19.61
C LEU A 320 -34.28 -33.89 18.62
N THR A 321 -34.59 -33.74 17.34
CA THR A 321 -33.89 -34.47 16.28
C THR A 321 -32.46 -33.95 16.12
N SER A 322 -31.55 -34.78 15.57
CA SER A 322 -30.17 -34.36 15.29
C SER A 322 -30.10 -33.10 14.41
N GLU A 323 -31.01 -32.98 13.44
CA GLU A 323 -31.11 -31.79 12.56
C GLU A 323 -31.53 -30.53 13.33
N GLN A 324 -32.48 -30.66 14.28
CA GLN A 324 -32.89 -29.54 15.13
C GLN A 324 -31.75 -29.11 16.06
N ILE A 325 -31.04 -30.06 16.66
CA ILE A 325 -29.87 -29.79 17.50
C ILE A 325 -28.81 -29.05 16.70
N GLU A 326 -28.49 -29.52 15.49
CA GLU A 326 -27.52 -28.86 14.62
C GLU A 326 -27.97 -27.44 14.25
N ARG A 327 -29.25 -27.27 13.89
CA ARG A 327 -29.82 -25.95 13.56
C ARG A 327 -29.71 -24.97 14.72
N PHE A 328 -30.12 -25.36 15.93
CA PHE A 328 -30.05 -24.49 17.11
C PHE A 328 -28.61 -24.20 17.52
N THR A 329 -27.73 -25.20 17.45
CA THR A 329 -26.30 -25.02 17.72
C THR A 329 -25.67 -24.04 16.73
N ARG A 330 -26.03 -24.13 15.45
CA ARG A 330 -25.57 -23.21 14.40
C ARG A 330 -26.06 -21.79 14.68
N GLN A 331 -27.35 -21.61 15.02
CA GLN A 331 -27.92 -20.31 15.39
C GLN A 331 -27.20 -19.69 16.59
N ILE A 332 -26.94 -20.47 17.64
CA ILE A 332 -26.18 -19.99 18.80
C ILE A 332 -24.78 -19.58 18.36
N THR A 333 -24.09 -20.43 17.62
CA THR A 333 -22.71 -20.17 17.20
C THR A 333 -22.59 -18.96 16.28
N SER A 334 -23.57 -18.70 15.41
CA SER A 334 -23.54 -17.60 14.45
C SER A 334 -24.04 -16.27 15.00
N LEU A 335 -25.05 -16.30 15.88
CA LEU A 335 -25.73 -15.09 16.36
C LEU A 335 -25.21 -14.61 17.71
N GLU A 336 -24.53 -15.45 18.50
CA GLU A 336 -24.10 -15.05 19.85
C GLU A 336 -23.11 -13.89 19.80
N VAL A 337 -23.43 -12.79 20.48
CA VAL A 337 -22.58 -11.60 20.60
C VAL A 337 -22.19 -11.38 22.06
N ASP A 338 -20.99 -10.86 22.33
CA ASP A 338 -20.58 -10.52 23.70
C ASP A 338 -21.33 -9.28 24.21
N SER A 339 -21.43 -8.25 23.37
CA SER A 339 -22.20 -7.04 23.62
C SER A 339 -22.84 -6.57 22.31
N PRO A 340 -24.17 -6.44 22.23
CA PRO A 340 -24.85 -5.86 21.08
C PRO A 340 -24.70 -4.32 21.00
N SER A 341 -23.82 -3.71 21.80
CA SER A 341 -23.68 -2.26 21.88
C SER A 341 -23.20 -1.65 20.56
N ILE A 342 -23.94 -0.63 20.12
CA ILE A 342 -23.64 0.21 18.97
C ILE A 342 -23.11 1.55 19.49
N ASN A 343 -21.85 1.83 19.22
CA ASN A 343 -21.21 3.06 19.68
C ASN A 343 -21.18 4.07 18.53
N LEU A 344 -21.68 5.28 18.75
CA LEU A 344 -21.57 6.37 17.77
C LEU A 344 -20.14 6.94 17.77
N ILE A 345 -19.62 7.24 16.58
CA ILE A 345 -18.32 7.89 16.39
C ILE A 345 -18.57 9.24 15.69
N ASP A 346 -18.26 10.32 16.40
CA ASP A 346 -18.41 11.70 15.90
C ASP A 346 -17.06 12.43 15.75
N ASP A 347 -15.94 11.73 15.98
CA ASP A 347 -14.57 12.27 15.93
C ASP A 347 -14.22 12.96 14.58
N PHE A 348 -14.95 12.61 13.52
CA PHE A 348 -14.73 13.11 12.15
C PHE A 348 -15.86 14.02 11.64
N GLU A 349 -16.71 14.56 12.53
CA GLU A 349 -17.82 15.45 12.16
C GLU A 349 -17.34 16.70 11.40
N SER A 350 -16.16 17.23 11.74
CA SER A 350 -15.52 18.36 11.04
C SER A 350 -15.31 18.09 9.54
N GLN A 351 -15.18 16.82 9.16
CA GLN A 351 -15.06 16.36 7.77
C GLN A 351 -16.37 15.81 7.19
N LYS A 352 -17.48 15.95 7.92
CA LYS A 352 -18.78 15.40 7.57
C LYS A 352 -18.71 13.89 7.39
N ARG A 353 -18.12 13.23 8.38
CA ARG A 353 -18.01 11.77 8.46
C ARG A 353 -18.54 11.36 9.82
N PHE A 354 -19.49 10.43 9.82
CA PHE A 354 -20.22 9.99 11.00
C PHE A 354 -20.08 8.47 11.05
N GLY A 355 -19.57 7.91 12.15
CA GLY A 355 -19.26 6.48 12.24
C GLY A 355 -20.13 5.73 13.24
N LEU A 356 -20.20 4.41 13.06
CA LEU A 356 -20.66 3.43 14.03
C LEU A 356 -19.54 2.44 14.31
N ASP A 357 -19.37 2.06 15.55
CA ASP A 357 -18.60 0.91 15.97
C ASP A 357 -19.57 -0.17 16.47
N VAL A 358 -19.58 -1.32 15.79
CA VAL A 358 -20.60 -2.36 15.91
C VAL A 358 -19.92 -3.72 16.00
N GLU A 359 -20.52 -4.66 16.73
CA GLU A 359 -20.04 -6.05 16.77
C GLU A 359 -20.15 -6.71 15.38
N GLU A 360 -19.15 -7.52 15.00
CA GLU A 360 -18.98 -8.05 13.64
C GLU A 360 -20.11 -8.99 13.19
N ARG A 361 -20.64 -9.85 14.08
CA ARG A 361 -21.78 -10.73 13.79
C ARG A 361 -23.06 -9.93 13.60
N LEU A 362 -23.31 -8.94 14.46
CA LEU A 362 -24.45 -8.03 14.31
C LEU A 362 -24.38 -7.27 12.98
N PHE A 363 -23.20 -6.75 12.65
CA PHE A 363 -22.95 -6.11 11.37
C PHE A 363 -23.22 -7.08 10.20
N TRP A 364 -22.64 -8.27 10.21
CA TRP A 364 -22.81 -9.25 9.12
C TRP A 364 -24.26 -9.67 8.93
N GLU A 365 -24.96 -9.99 10.02
CA GLU A 365 -26.37 -10.36 10.01
C GLU A 365 -27.23 -9.26 9.37
N SER A 366 -27.03 -8.01 9.79
CA SER A 366 -27.86 -6.89 9.33
C SER A 366 -27.54 -6.41 7.92
N TYR A 367 -26.24 -6.32 7.58
CA TYR A 367 -25.78 -5.77 6.30
C TYR A 367 -25.70 -6.79 5.18
N VAL A 368 -25.41 -8.06 5.50
CA VAL A 368 -25.07 -9.05 4.47
C VAL A 368 -26.05 -10.20 4.47
N GLU A 369 -26.26 -10.85 5.62
CA GLU A 369 -27.06 -12.08 5.67
C GLU A 369 -28.51 -11.83 5.21
N ARG A 370 -29.14 -10.78 5.75
CA ARG A 370 -30.53 -10.37 5.45
C ARG A 370 -30.73 -9.63 4.14
N GLN A 371 -29.65 -9.19 3.49
CA GLN A 371 -29.70 -8.38 2.28
C GLN A 371 -29.41 -9.23 1.04
N ASP A 372 -29.96 -8.84 -0.11
CA ASP A 372 -29.60 -9.41 -1.39
C ASP A 372 -28.26 -8.84 -1.87
N ILE A 373 -27.30 -9.73 -2.13
CA ILE A 373 -25.95 -9.37 -2.60
C ILE A 373 -25.70 -9.75 -4.07
N THR A 374 -26.73 -10.18 -4.79
CA THR A 374 -26.58 -10.56 -6.19
C THR A 374 -26.17 -9.37 -7.05
N ARG A 375 -25.30 -9.65 -8.02
CA ARG A 375 -24.84 -8.67 -9.01
C ARG A 375 -25.13 -9.20 -10.40
N GLU A 376 -26.08 -8.56 -11.08
CA GLU A 376 -26.35 -8.83 -12.47
C GLU A 376 -25.19 -8.30 -13.33
N GLN A 377 -24.73 -9.11 -14.28
CA GLN A 377 -23.65 -8.75 -15.20
C GLN A 377 -24.01 -7.49 -15.99
N TYR A 378 -23.06 -6.58 -16.14
CA TYR A 378 -23.22 -5.26 -16.79
C TYR A 378 -24.20 -4.30 -16.12
N SER A 379 -24.77 -4.65 -14.97
CA SER A 379 -25.57 -3.71 -14.18
C SER A 379 -24.69 -2.62 -13.57
N LYS A 380 -25.31 -1.56 -13.06
CA LYS A 380 -24.60 -0.52 -12.29
C LYS A 380 -23.86 -1.09 -11.07
N ASN A 381 -24.29 -2.24 -10.56
CA ASN A 381 -23.71 -2.91 -9.40
C ASN A 381 -22.67 -3.96 -9.81
N ASP A 382 -22.46 -4.22 -11.10
CA ASP A 382 -21.43 -5.16 -11.55
C ASP A 382 -20.02 -4.59 -11.32
N THR A 383 -19.20 -5.34 -10.60
CA THR A 383 -17.82 -4.96 -10.27
C THR A 383 -16.83 -5.35 -11.36
N GLY A 384 -17.22 -6.20 -12.33
CA GLY A 384 -16.31 -6.75 -13.34
C GLY A 384 -15.30 -7.73 -12.77
N ARG A 385 -15.59 -8.24 -11.57
CA ARG A 385 -14.83 -9.29 -10.89
C ARG A 385 -15.74 -10.50 -10.71
N PRO A 386 -15.21 -11.72 -10.75
CA PRO A 386 -15.94 -12.87 -10.25
C PRO A 386 -16.06 -12.79 -8.72
N SER A 387 -17.02 -13.54 -8.19
CA SER A 387 -17.19 -13.67 -6.75
C SER A 387 -16.07 -14.52 -6.15
N GLU A 388 -15.46 -14.06 -5.06
CA GLU A 388 -14.33 -14.72 -4.41
C GLU A 388 -14.41 -14.59 -2.87
N PRO A 389 -14.96 -15.61 -2.18
CA PRO A 389 -15.07 -15.64 -0.71
C PRO A 389 -13.75 -15.45 0.02
N ALA A 390 -12.61 -15.85 -0.57
CA ALA A 390 -11.31 -15.65 0.04
C ALA A 390 -10.98 -14.16 0.22
N TYR A 391 -11.29 -13.31 -0.75
CA TYR A 391 -11.09 -11.86 -0.62
C TYR A 391 -12.04 -11.24 0.40
N GLN A 392 -13.24 -11.81 0.59
CA GLN A 392 -14.14 -11.38 1.66
C GLN A 392 -13.51 -11.64 3.04
N ASP A 393 -12.91 -12.81 3.25
CA ASP A 393 -12.20 -13.12 4.49
C ASP A 393 -10.99 -12.21 4.70
N MET A 394 -10.24 -11.88 3.65
CA MET A 394 -9.14 -10.93 3.74
C MET A 394 -9.60 -9.52 4.11
N ASN A 395 -10.72 -9.04 3.55
CA ASN A 395 -11.29 -7.75 3.94
C ASN A 395 -11.63 -7.71 5.43
N PHE A 396 -12.20 -8.80 5.97
CA PHE A 396 -12.40 -8.91 7.42
C PHE A 396 -11.10 -9.01 8.21
N GLY A 397 -10.09 -9.72 7.70
CA GLY A 397 -8.76 -9.73 8.27
C GLY A 397 -8.18 -8.33 8.43
N ALA A 398 -8.37 -7.48 7.42
CA ALA A 398 -7.97 -6.07 7.46
C ALA A 398 -8.75 -5.30 8.54
N LEU A 399 -10.07 -5.42 8.59
CA LEU A 399 -10.92 -4.72 9.58
C LEU A 399 -10.60 -5.09 11.04
N ARG A 400 -10.16 -6.33 11.27
CA ARG A 400 -9.79 -6.85 12.60
C ARG A 400 -8.38 -6.43 13.03
N ARG A 401 -7.53 -6.00 12.09
CA ARG A 401 -6.16 -5.58 12.39
C ARG A 401 -6.20 -4.32 13.25
N ILE A 402 -5.54 -4.38 14.40
CA ILE A 402 -5.24 -3.20 15.20
C ILE A 402 -4.01 -2.53 14.56
N PRO A 403 -4.13 -1.30 14.06
CA PRO A 403 -3.00 -0.61 13.43
C PRO A 403 -1.92 -0.27 14.47
N GLY A 404 -0.65 -0.30 14.05
CA GLY A 404 0.44 0.28 14.83
C GLY A 404 0.35 1.81 14.88
N GLU A 405 1.22 2.43 15.69
CA GLU A 405 1.29 3.89 15.79
C GLU A 405 1.55 4.54 14.42
N GLY A 406 0.67 5.45 14.01
CA GLY A 406 0.75 6.14 12.71
C GLY A 406 0.44 5.25 11.49
N GLU A 407 0.03 3.99 11.68
CA GLU A 407 -0.52 3.16 10.61
C GLU A 407 -2.02 3.45 10.40
N PRO A 408 -2.52 3.33 9.16
CA PRO A 408 -3.93 3.55 8.91
C PRO A 408 -4.78 2.41 9.46
N ARG A 409 -5.97 2.75 9.99
CA ARG A 409 -6.95 1.74 10.43
C ARG A 409 -7.89 1.40 9.28
N ALA A 410 -7.97 0.12 8.90
CA ALA A 410 -8.98 -0.33 7.95
C ALA A 410 -10.38 -0.23 8.56
N VAL A 411 -11.29 0.40 7.83
CA VAL A 411 -12.70 0.63 8.23
C VAL A 411 -13.61 0.47 7.00
N LEU A 412 -14.92 0.58 7.20
CA LEU A 412 -15.90 0.59 6.12
C LEU A 412 -16.46 1.98 5.85
N TYR A 413 -16.83 2.24 4.60
CA TYR A 413 -17.46 3.48 4.18
C TYR A 413 -18.71 3.20 3.32
N GLN A 414 -19.86 3.73 3.74
CA GLN A 414 -21.11 3.64 2.99
C GLN A 414 -21.13 4.69 1.88
N PHE A 415 -20.93 4.24 0.63
CA PHE A 415 -20.90 5.14 -0.52
C PHE A 415 -22.29 5.49 -1.07
N GLY A 416 -23.20 4.52 -1.06
CA GLY A 416 -24.55 4.65 -1.62
C GLY A 416 -25.65 4.75 -0.57
N ASN A 417 -26.71 3.98 -0.76
CA ASN A 417 -27.87 3.99 0.14
C ASN A 417 -27.52 3.41 1.51
N VAL A 418 -28.26 3.85 2.53
CA VAL A 418 -28.15 3.33 3.90
C VAL A 418 -28.45 1.84 3.91
N MET A 419 -27.64 1.06 4.61
CA MET A 419 -27.73 -0.41 4.71
C MET A 419 -27.56 -1.18 3.39
N ASP A 420 -27.22 -0.53 2.26
CA ASP A 420 -27.00 -1.22 0.99
C ASP A 420 -25.58 -1.80 0.95
N PRO A 421 -25.41 -3.14 1.01
CA PRO A 421 -24.09 -3.74 1.09
C PRO A 421 -23.34 -3.70 -0.24
N LEU A 422 -24.02 -3.52 -1.37
CA LEU A 422 -23.39 -3.47 -2.70
C LEU A 422 -22.56 -2.19 -2.88
N THR A 423 -22.78 -1.19 -2.04
CA THR A 423 -22.09 0.11 -2.05
C THR A 423 -21.19 0.33 -0.81
N LEU A 424 -20.97 -0.71 0.01
CA LEU A 424 -19.96 -0.68 1.06
C LEU A 424 -18.56 -0.79 0.47
N LEU A 425 -17.69 0.14 0.85
CA LEU A 425 -16.31 0.20 0.41
C LEU A 425 -15.37 -0.04 1.58
N MET A 426 -14.23 -0.69 1.31
CA MET A 426 -13.09 -0.64 2.21
C MET A 426 -12.54 0.80 2.24
N ALA A 427 -12.11 1.24 3.41
CA ALA A 427 -11.65 2.60 3.67
C ALA A 427 -10.53 2.62 4.70
N TYR A 428 -9.83 3.76 4.78
CA TYR A 428 -8.91 4.05 5.88
C TYR A 428 -9.43 5.19 6.73
N GLU A 429 -9.32 4.99 8.03
CA GLU A 429 -9.26 6.05 9.03
C GLU A 429 -7.76 6.39 9.21
N GLU A 430 -7.33 7.52 8.61
CA GLU A 430 -5.94 7.98 8.65
C GLU A 430 -5.85 9.51 8.59
N GLN A 431 -4.87 10.07 9.31
CA GLN A 431 -4.58 11.53 9.32
C GLN A 431 -5.81 12.40 9.61
N GLY A 432 -6.62 11.98 10.59
CA GLY A 432 -7.85 12.69 10.95
C GLY A 432 -8.92 12.65 9.86
N SER A 433 -8.84 11.71 8.90
CA SER A 433 -9.82 11.58 7.82
C SER A 433 -10.27 10.14 7.56
N VAL A 434 -11.49 10.00 7.05
CA VAL A 434 -12.03 8.71 6.59
C VAL A 434 -12.31 8.77 5.10
N LEU A 435 -11.56 7.99 4.33
CA LEU A 435 -11.68 7.93 2.88
C LEU A 435 -11.66 6.48 2.37
N PRO A 436 -12.50 6.15 1.38
CA PRO A 436 -12.45 4.85 0.73
C PRO A 436 -11.10 4.61 0.04
N VAL A 437 -10.74 3.35 -0.12
CA VAL A 437 -9.48 2.96 -0.78
C VAL A 437 -9.67 2.53 -2.23
N VAL A 438 -8.65 2.78 -3.02
CA VAL A 438 -8.49 2.37 -4.42
C VAL A 438 -7.15 1.62 -4.58
N SER A 439 -6.88 1.06 -5.75
CA SER A 439 -5.56 0.49 -6.04
C SER A 439 -4.45 1.55 -5.93
N ASP A 440 -3.38 1.21 -5.24
CA ASP A 440 -2.12 1.97 -5.19
C ASP A 440 -1.21 1.64 -6.40
N PHE A 441 -0.03 2.24 -6.39
CA PHE A 441 1.05 1.99 -7.36
C PHE A 441 2.07 1.04 -6.73
N ASP A 442 2.05 -0.20 -7.18
CA ASP A 442 3.02 -1.20 -6.75
C ASP A 442 4.34 -1.00 -7.50
N CYS A 443 5.40 -0.65 -6.77
CA CYS A 443 6.70 -0.45 -7.38
C CYS A 443 7.27 -1.79 -7.84
N PHE A 444 7.62 -1.90 -9.12
CA PHE A 444 8.26 -3.10 -9.67
C PHE A 444 9.76 -3.05 -9.43
N LEU A 445 10.43 -1.99 -9.90
CA LEU A 445 11.83 -1.70 -9.61
C LEU A 445 12.15 -0.21 -9.73
N VAL A 446 13.27 0.21 -9.14
CA VAL A 446 13.85 1.54 -9.30
C VAL A 446 15.27 1.39 -9.83
N GLY A 447 15.58 2.09 -10.93
CA GLY A 447 16.90 2.09 -11.52
C GLY A 447 17.60 3.43 -11.39
N THR A 448 18.88 3.40 -11.04
CA THR A 448 19.66 4.60 -10.72
C THR A 448 20.96 4.64 -11.51
N ARG A 449 21.42 5.84 -11.85
CA ARG A 449 22.72 6.09 -12.48
C ARG A 449 23.49 7.07 -11.62
N ASN A 450 24.78 6.80 -11.43
CA ASN A 450 25.69 7.60 -10.60
C ASN A 450 25.16 7.82 -9.18
N VAL A 451 24.57 6.78 -8.59
CA VAL A 451 24.21 6.71 -7.16
C VAL A 451 25.14 5.69 -6.52
N SER A 452 25.74 6.05 -5.38
CA SER A 452 26.64 5.15 -4.65
C SER A 452 25.87 4.33 -3.62
N PHE A 453 26.19 3.04 -3.58
CA PHE A 453 25.67 2.06 -2.63
C PHE A 453 26.83 1.66 -1.70
N GLU A 454 26.76 2.09 -0.44
CA GLU A 454 27.87 1.93 0.53
C GLU A 454 27.70 0.70 1.42
N LYS A 455 26.49 0.15 1.50
CA LYS A 455 26.13 -0.95 2.40
C LYS A 455 25.37 -2.00 1.62
N SER A 456 25.73 -3.26 1.80
CA SER A 456 24.96 -4.39 1.30
C SER A 456 23.55 -4.42 1.87
N ILE A 457 22.70 -5.24 1.27
CA ILE A 457 21.46 -5.68 1.92
C ILE A 457 21.77 -6.24 3.33
N PRO A 458 20.87 -6.06 4.31
CA PRO A 458 21.05 -6.59 5.67
C PRO A 458 21.33 -8.11 5.69
N PRO A 459 22.14 -8.63 6.65
CA PRO A 459 22.50 -10.05 6.70
C PRO A 459 21.30 -11.01 6.71
N ASP A 460 20.24 -10.69 7.43
CA ASP A 460 18.98 -11.44 7.46
C ASP A 460 18.30 -11.49 6.07
N GLN A 461 18.44 -10.42 5.27
CA GLN A 461 17.98 -10.42 3.88
C GLN A 461 18.89 -11.21 2.94
N ILE A 462 20.20 -11.31 3.22
CA ILE A 462 21.10 -12.21 2.47
C ILE A 462 20.71 -13.66 2.72
N GLU A 463 20.43 -14.04 3.97
CA GLU A 463 19.92 -15.37 4.33
C GLU A 463 18.58 -15.65 3.64
N LEU A 464 17.67 -14.67 3.64
CA LEU A 464 16.38 -14.79 2.96
C LEU A 464 16.53 -14.91 1.44
N LEU A 465 17.48 -14.20 0.83
CA LEU A 465 17.78 -14.27 -0.60
C LEU A 465 18.36 -15.65 -0.98
N ASN A 466 19.28 -16.17 -0.16
CA ASN A 466 19.79 -17.55 -0.28
C ASN A 466 18.66 -18.58 -0.12
N TRP A 467 17.80 -18.42 0.88
CA TRP A 467 16.61 -19.26 1.06
C TRP A 467 15.69 -19.20 -0.17
N CYS A 468 15.46 -18.01 -0.72
CA CYS A 468 14.61 -17.80 -1.89
C CYS A 468 15.16 -18.53 -3.12
N THR A 469 16.47 -18.40 -3.43
CA THR A 469 17.11 -19.10 -4.55
C THR A 469 17.06 -20.63 -4.39
N ASN A 470 17.28 -21.16 -3.18
CA ASN A 470 17.15 -22.58 -2.89
C ASN A 470 15.70 -23.07 -3.06
N LEU A 471 14.72 -22.27 -2.65
CA LEU A 471 13.32 -22.61 -2.81
C LEU A 471 12.88 -22.54 -4.29
N ILE A 472 13.45 -21.62 -5.07
CA ILE A 472 13.27 -21.57 -6.53
C ILE A 472 13.77 -22.86 -7.16
N GLU A 473 15.00 -23.31 -6.84
CA GLU A 473 15.52 -24.57 -7.36
C GLU A 473 14.61 -25.75 -7.00
N LYS A 474 14.22 -25.88 -5.72
CA LYS A 474 13.30 -26.93 -5.27
C LYS A 474 11.96 -26.89 -6.01
N THR A 475 11.47 -25.68 -6.31
CA THR A 475 10.24 -25.49 -7.09
C THR A 475 10.41 -26.00 -8.52
N LEU A 476 11.55 -25.69 -9.16
CA LEU A 476 11.89 -26.18 -10.50
C LEU A 476 12.10 -27.71 -10.52
N ASP A 477 12.76 -28.28 -9.50
CA ASP A 477 12.98 -29.73 -9.34
C ASP A 477 11.65 -30.51 -9.28
N CYS A 478 10.64 -29.95 -8.59
CA CYS A 478 9.36 -30.61 -8.37
C CYS A 478 8.30 -30.29 -9.43
N TYR A 479 8.63 -29.47 -10.42
CA TYR A 479 7.66 -28.96 -11.37
C TYR A 479 7.27 -29.99 -12.43
N ASN A 480 5.97 -30.28 -12.54
CA ASN A 480 5.41 -31.31 -13.42
C ASN A 480 4.96 -30.78 -14.81
N GLY A 481 5.12 -29.49 -15.08
CA GLY A 481 4.67 -28.86 -16.33
C GLY A 481 3.19 -28.45 -16.36
N VAL A 482 2.43 -28.70 -15.29
CA VAL A 482 0.98 -28.50 -15.23
C VAL A 482 0.58 -27.40 -14.24
N ASP A 483 1.15 -27.43 -13.03
CA ASP A 483 0.80 -26.49 -11.97
C ASP A 483 1.31 -25.06 -12.24
N SER A 484 0.64 -24.03 -11.72
CA SER A 484 1.16 -22.66 -11.81
C SER A 484 2.34 -22.44 -10.87
N TRP A 485 3.15 -21.41 -11.13
CA TRP A 485 4.25 -21.00 -10.26
C TRP A 485 3.76 -20.82 -8.82
N THR A 486 2.71 -20.04 -8.63
CA THR A 486 2.07 -19.77 -7.34
C THR A 486 1.68 -21.04 -6.59
N LYS A 487 1.10 -22.02 -7.28
CA LYS A 487 0.69 -23.28 -6.66
C LYS A 487 1.90 -24.13 -6.23
N CYS A 488 2.93 -24.22 -7.06
CA CYS A 488 4.17 -24.92 -6.71
C CYS A 488 4.90 -24.22 -5.55
N TRP A 489 4.99 -22.89 -5.60
CA TRP A 489 5.60 -22.06 -4.54
C TRP A 489 4.86 -22.22 -3.22
N LEU A 490 3.53 -22.17 -3.22
CA LEU A 490 2.70 -22.36 -2.02
C LEU A 490 2.91 -23.72 -1.37
N LYS A 491 3.03 -24.79 -2.16
CA LYS A 491 3.34 -26.13 -1.63
C LYS A 491 4.65 -26.10 -0.85
N ASN A 492 5.68 -25.48 -1.43
CA ASN A 492 6.97 -25.32 -0.80
C ASN A 492 6.90 -24.44 0.46
N LEU A 493 6.16 -23.32 0.43
CA LEU A 493 5.96 -22.46 1.60
C LEU A 493 5.24 -23.18 2.75
N LYS A 494 4.27 -24.05 2.45
CA LYS A 494 3.62 -24.88 3.47
C LYS A 494 4.63 -25.75 4.18
N GLU A 495 5.53 -26.42 3.44
CA GLU A 495 6.59 -27.25 4.01
C GLU A 495 7.59 -26.44 4.86
N GLU A 496 8.02 -25.28 4.38
CA GLU A 496 8.92 -24.38 5.13
C GLU A 496 8.26 -23.84 6.41
N SER A 497 6.96 -23.55 6.35
CA SER A 497 6.20 -23.20 7.56
C SER A 497 6.13 -24.36 8.56
N LEU A 498 6.16 -25.63 8.11
CA LEU A 498 6.22 -26.77 9.04
C LEU A 498 7.54 -26.84 9.79
N ARG A 499 8.60 -26.32 9.18
CA ARG A 499 9.94 -26.16 9.76
C ARG A 499 10.05 -24.90 10.62
N GLY A 500 9.00 -24.09 10.67
CA GLY A 500 8.92 -22.87 11.48
C GLY A 500 9.50 -21.63 10.80
N PHE A 501 9.78 -21.67 9.49
CA PHE A 501 10.34 -20.54 8.78
C PHE A 501 9.27 -19.47 8.46
N HIS A 502 9.40 -18.31 9.10
CA HIS A 502 8.52 -17.15 8.95
C HIS A 502 9.37 -15.87 9.04
N PRO A 503 9.86 -15.33 7.92
CA PRO A 503 10.73 -14.16 7.95
C PRO A 503 9.96 -12.93 8.45
N HIS A 504 10.64 -12.09 9.23
CA HIS A 504 10.11 -10.79 9.62
C HIS A 504 10.09 -9.88 8.39
N ILE A 505 8.93 -9.35 8.04
CA ILE A 505 8.76 -8.43 6.90
C ILE A 505 8.86 -7.00 7.44
N PRO A 506 9.84 -6.18 7.00
CA PRO A 506 9.92 -4.79 7.41
C PRO A 506 8.69 -3.99 6.97
N ARG A 507 8.43 -2.85 7.63
CA ARG A 507 7.24 -2.01 7.39
C ARG A 507 6.93 -1.72 5.91
N PHE A 508 7.96 -1.40 5.13
CA PHE A 508 7.86 -1.10 3.69
C PHE A 508 8.38 -2.25 2.82
N GLY A 509 8.48 -3.47 3.35
CA GLY A 509 9.09 -4.60 2.66
C GLY A 509 10.62 -4.62 2.72
N PHE A 510 11.20 -5.57 2.02
CA PHE A 510 12.65 -5.77 1.95
C PHE A 510 13.33 -4.75 1.03
N GLY A 511 14.65 -4.63 1.14
CA GLY A 511 15.43 -3.65 0.39
C GLY A 511 16.80 -3.41 1.00
N ASP A 512 17.75 -3.04 0.14
CA ASP A 512 19.02 -2.48 0.62
C ASP A 512 18.78 -1.13 1.32
N PRO A 513 19.70 -0.68 2.20
CA PRO A 513 19.49 0.55 2.98
C PRO A 513 19.19 1.79 2.12
N LYS A 514 19.75 1.87 0.91
CA LYS A 514 19.53 2.98 -0.03
C LYS A 514 18.14 2.92 -0.63
N SER A 515 17.77 1.78 -1.22
CA SER A 515 16.46 1.57 -1.84
C SER A 515 15.33 1.70 -0.80
N TYR A 516 15.53 1.15 0.40
CA TYR A 516 14.58 1.27 1.50
C TYR A 516 14.36 2.74 1.89
N THR A 517 15.44 3.53 2.04
CA THR A 517 15.33 4.96 2.36
C THR A 517 14.62 5.74 1.25
N MET A 518 14.87 5.41 -0.02
CA MET A 518 14.18 6.01 -1.15
C MET A 518 12.68 5.73 -1.12
N MET A 519 12.29 4.48 -0.82
CA MET A 519 10.88 4.09 -0.75
C MET A 519 10.18 4.68 0.49
N GLU A 520 10.81 4.66 1.66
CA GLU A 520 10.31 5.34 2.86
C GLU A 520 10.02 6.83 2.56
N SER A 521 10.93 7.48 1.86
CA SER A 521 10.82 8.90 1.53
C SER A 521 9.75 9.20 0.47
N VAL A 522 9.56 8.32 -0.52
CA VAL A 522 8.49 8.51 -1.52
C VAL A 522 7.14 8.37 -0.84
N ILE A 523 6.96 7.32 -0.03
CA ILE A 523 5.74 7.03 0.72
C ILE A 523 5.40 8.21 1.63
N GLY A 524 6.38 8.75 2.37
CA GLY A 524 6.18 9.94 3.20
C GLY A 524 5.76 11.17 2.40
N ARG A 525 6.36 11.42 1.22
CA ARG A 525 6.04 12.61 0.40
C ARG A 525 4.66 12.55 -0.24
N ILE A 526 4.20 11.37 -0.65
CA ILE A 526 2.89 11.19 -1.31
C ILE A 526 1.85 10.53 -0.40
N GLN A 527 2.09 10.53 0.92
CA GLN A 527 1.18 9.92 1.91
C GLN A 527 -0.25 10.48 1.83
N LYS A 528 -0.41 11.75 1.42
CA LYS A 528 -1.72 12.42 1.34
C LYS A 528 -2.72 11.72 0.42
N ASN A 529 -2.26 11.16 -0.71
CA ASN A 529 -3.12 10.36 -1.60
C ASN A 529 -2.89 8.85 -1.43
N GLY A 530 -1.86 8.45 -0.68
CA GLY A 530 -1.54 7.05 -0.43
C GLY A 530 -1.17 6.28 -1.69
N ALA A 531 -0.68 6.97 -2.73
CA ALA A 531 -0.45 6.34 -4.02
C ALA A 531 0.68 5.30 -4.02
N VAL A 532 1.63 5.37 -3.08
CA VAL A 532 2.64 4.32 -2.88
C VAL A 532 2.65 4.00 -1.39
N ARG A 533 2.54 2.71 -1.05
CA ARG A 533 2.44 2.27 0.35
C ARG A 533 3.48 1.24 0.78
N HIS A 534 4.25 0.68 -0.15
CA HIS A 534 5.27 -0.31 0.13
C HIS A 534 6.46 -0.19 -0.82
N GLY A 535 7.50 -0.97 -0.55
CA GLY A 535 8.74 -1.07 -1.31
C GLY A 535 8.58 -1.82 -2.63
N ALA A 536 9.70 -2.01 -3.31
CA ALA A 536 9.72 -2.55 -4.66
C ALA A 536 9.70 -4.09 -4.70
N GLU A 537 8.96 -4.65 -5.67
CA GLU A 537 8.77 -6.09 -5.88
C GLU A 537 10.08 -6.84 -6.19
N CYS A 538 11.09 -6.14 -6.73
CA CYS A 538 12.43 -6.70 -6.93
C CYS A 538 13.10 -7.22 -5.64
N PHE A 539 12.63 -6.79 -4.47
CA PHE A 539 13.08 -7.27 -3.16
C PHE A 539 12.11 -8.25 -2.50
N ASN A 540 10.98 -8.59 -3.13
CA ASN A 540 10.01 -9.53 -2.55
C ASN A 540 10.50 -10.99 -2.66
N TYR A 541 11.33 -11.39 -1.69
CA TYR A 541 11.94 -12.72 -1.66
C TYR A 541 11.04 -13.80 -1.05
N TYR A 542 10.08 -13.42 -0.22
CA TYR A 542 9.20 -14.37 0.48
C TYR A 542 8.02 -14.83 -0.39
N PHE A 543 7.43 -13.90 -1.14
CA PHE A 543 6.30 -14.16 -2.04
C PHE A 543 6.54 -13.56 -3.43
N PRO A 544 7.59 -13.97 -4.17
CA PRO A 544 7.88 -13.44 -5.49
C PRO A 544 6.71 -13.70 -6.46
N GLN A 545 6.19 -12.62 -7.05
CA GLN A 545 5.02 -12.67 -7.93
C GLN A 545 5.41 -12.95 -9.40
N ASP A 546 4.44 -13.42 -10.20
CA ASP A 546 4.63 -13.46 -11.66
C ASP A 546 4.71 -12.04 -12.26
N LEU A 547 5.08 -11.97 -13.53
CA LEU A 547 5.18 -10.72 -14.28
C LEU A 547 3.82 -10.30 -14.83
N ASP A 548 3.52 -9.01 -14.79
CA ASP A 548 2.36 -8.44 -15.46
C ASP A 548 2.55 -8.37 -16.98
N GLU A 549 1.43 -8.27 -17.71
CA GLU A 549 1.46 -8.11 -19.17
C GLU A 549 1.90 -6.70 -19.60
N GLU A 550 1.74 -5.72 -18.72
CA GLU A 550 2.03 -4.31 -18.94
C GLU A 550 2.66 -3.69 -17.70
N PHE A 551 3.54 -2.71 -17.89
CA PHE A 551 4.25 -1.97 -16.85
C PHE A 551 4.23 -0.47 -17.15
N LEU A 552 4.16 0.35 -16.11
CA LEU A 552 4.32 1.80 -16.21
C LEU A 552 5.78 2.17 -15.98
N VAL A 553 6.45 2.71 -17.01
CA VAL A 553 7.82 3.25 -16.89
C VAL A 553 7.74 4.75 -16.74
N VAL A 554 8.33 5.28 -15.65
CA VAL A 554 8.44 6.72 -15.36
C VAL A 554 9.90 7.15 -15.47
N SER A 555 10.20 8.03 -16.43
CA SER A 555 11.57 8.40 -16.80
C SER A 555 11.59 9.71 -17.60
N ASP A 556 12.63 10.52 -17.45
CA ASP A 556 12.81 11.80 -18.17
C ASP A 556 13.43 11.66 -19.58
N ASP A 557 14.24 10.62 -19.81
CA ASP A 557 15.06 10.41 -21.00
C ASP A 557 14.60 9.23 -21.89
N THR A 558 13.70 8.36 -21.41
CA THR A 558 13.36 7.10 -22.09
C THR A 558 12.58 7.29 -23.40
N PHE A 559 11.67 8.27 -23.45
CA PHE A 559 10.72 8.49 -24.54
C PHE A 559 11.04 9.73 -25.38
N ASN A 560 12.32 9.90 -25.75
CA ASN A 560 12.84 11.04 -26.51
C ASN A 560 12.49 12.41 -25.88
N GLY A 561 12.34 12.46 -24.56
CA GLY A 561 11.94 13.65 -23.80
C GLY A 561 10.51 14.14 -24.04
N LYS A 562 9.69 13.43 -24.83
CA LYS A 562 8.32 13.86 -25.17
C LYS A 562 7.31 13.46 -24.10
N LEU A 563 7.53 12.32 -23.45
CA LEU A 563 6.64 11.76 -22.44
C LEU A 563 7.43 11.47 -21.17
N LEU A 564 6.83 11.79 -20.01
CA LEU A 564 7.42 11.56 -18.69
C LEU A 564 7.16 10.13 -18.18
N TRP A 565 6.15 9.47 -18.74
CA TRP A 565 5.82 8.08 -18.47
C TRP A 565 5.16 7.43 -19.67
N ASN A 566 5.25 6.11 -19.77
CA ASN A 566 4.54 5.31 -20.76
C ASN A 566 4.24 3.91 -20.21
N TYR A 567 3.14 3.32 -20.67
CA TYR A 567 2.87 1.91 -20.46
C TYR A 567 3.58 1.09 -21.55
N VAL A 568 4.21 -0.02 -21.15
CA VAL A 568 5.00 -0.90 -22.02
C VAL A 568 4.76 -2.35 -21.67
N ASN A 569 4.84 -3.25 -22.64
CA ASN A 569 4.79 -4.69 -22.36
C ASN A 569 6.13 -5.23 -21.83
N GLU A 570 6.17 -6.51 -21.44
CA GLU A 570 7.37 -7.15 -20.88
C GLU A 570 8.60 -7.10 -21.83
N GLU A 571 8.41 -7.34 -23.14
CA GLU A 571 9.51 -7.33 -24.12
C GLU A 571 10.07 -5.92 -24.32
N GLU A 572 9.20 -4.92 -24.40
CA GLU A 572 9.56 -3.51 -24.43
C GLU A 572 10.29 -3.09 -23.14
N LEU A 573 9.83 -3.55 -21.98
CA LEU A 573 10.49 -3.31 -20.71
C LEU A 573 11.90 -3.89 -20.71
N LYS A 574 12.09 -5.16 -21.10
CA LYS A 574 13.42 -5.79 -21.20
C LYS A 574 14.35 -5.00 -22.14
N SER A 575 13.84 -4.53 -23.28
CA SER A 575 14.59 -3.67 -24.20
C SER A 575 14.99 -2.33 -23.57
N ILE A 576 14.08 -1.68 -22.83
CA ILE A 576 14.36 -0.46 -22.07
C ILE A 576 15.45 -0.71 -21.02
N LEU A 577 15.30 -1.75 -20.20
CA LEU A 577 16.25 -2.12 -19.15
C LEU A 577 17.64 -2.42 -19.71
N SER A 578 17.71 -3.17 -20.82
CA SER A 578 18.97 -3.45 -21.53
C SER A 578 19.67 -2.16 -21.98
N ARG A 579 18.93 -1.24 -22.61
CA ARG A 579 19.46 0.08 -23.02
C ARG A 579 19.85 0.95 -21.82
N LYS A 580 19.12 0.86 -20.71
CA LYS A 580 19.44 1.58 -19.46
C LYS A 580 20.77 1.11 -18.87
N ILE A 581 21.08 -0.19 -18.95
CA ILE A 581 22.40 -0.71 -18.56
C ILE A 581 23.51 -0.09 -19.42
N ASP A 582 23.31 0.01 -20.75
CA ASP A 582 24.29 0.66 -21.65
C ASP A 582 24.53 2.14 -21.32
N GLN A 583 23.52 2.79 -20.72
CA GLN A 583 23.58 4.19 -20.29
C GLN A 583 24.18 4.36 -18.89
N GLY A 584 24.62 3.27 -18.24
CA GLY A 584 25.23 3.25 -16.90
C GLY A 584 24.23 3.21 -15.75
N TYR A 585 22.96 2.86 -16.00
CA TYR A 585 22.00 2.61 -14.91
C TYR A 585 22.18 1.22 -14.31
N THR A 586 21.84 1.09 -13.04
CA THR A 586 21.75 -0.16 -12.27
C THR A 586 20.42 -0.28 -11.59
N PHE A 587 19.94 -1.50 -11.42
CA PHE A 587 18.70 -1.84 -10.73
C PHE A 587 18.77 -3.29 -10.22
N PRO A 588 18.17 -3.61 -9.07
CA PRO A 588 18.07 -4.97 -8.56
C PRO A 588 17.06 -5.79 -9.36
N LEU A 589 17.29 -7.09 -9.48
CA LEU A 589 16.37 -8.05 -10.10
C LEU A 589 15.96 -9.13 -9.10
N ASN A 590 14.68 -9.48 -9.05
CA ASN A 590 14.27 -10.63 -8.23
C ASN A 590 14.85 -11.93 -8.84
N PRO A 591 15.45 -12.83 -8.05
CA PRO A 591 15.97 -14.10 -8.57
C PRO A 591 14.92 -14.95 -9.27
N LYS A 592 13.64 -14.85 -8.86
CA LYS A 592 12.53 -15.53 -9.54
C LYS A 592 12.50 -15.12 -11.01
N TRP A 593 12.65 -13.83 -11.31
CA TRP A 593 12.64 -13.35 -12.69
C TRP A 593 13.83 -13.91 -13.46
N VAL A 594 15.02 -13.82 -12.89
CA VAL A 594 16.27 -14.28 -13.51
C VAL A 594 16.24 -15.77 -13.85
N LEU A 595 15.71 -16.59 -12.93
CA LEU A 595 15.76 -18.05 -13.01
C LEU A 595 14.52 -18.67 -13.68
N CYS A 596 13.35 -18.04 -13.55
CA CYS A 596 12.09 -18.63 -14.01
C CYS A 596 11.53 -17.97 -15.28
N ASP A 597 11.76 -16.66 -15.49
CA ASP A 597 11.11 -15.90 -16.55
C ASP A 597 12.00 -15.71 -17.78
N LYS A 598 11.42 -15.94 -18.96
CA LYS A 598 12.17 -16.00 -20.22
C LYS A 598 12.82 -14.64 -20.56
N GLY A 599 14.14 -14.66 -20.73
CA GLY A 599 14.92 -13.51 -21.20
C GLY A 599 15.40 -12.59 -20.08
N TRP A 600 14.99 -12.78 -18.83
CA TRP A 600 15.46 -11.97 -17.71
C TRP A 600 16.91 -12.29 -17.31
N LYS A 601 17.35 -13.54 -17.49
CA LYS A 601 18.77 -13.91 -17.33
C LYS A 601 19.70 -13.08 -18.21
N SER A 602 19.30 -12.72 -19.44
CA SER A 602 20.17 -11.91 -20.31
C SER A 602 20.33 -10.47 -19.81
N ILE A 603 19.32 -9.92 -19.15
CA ILE A 603 19.39 -8.61 -18.50
C ILE A 603 20.31 -8.68 -17.28
N TYR A 604 20.18 -9.74 -16.47
CA TYR A 604 21.06 -10.00 -15.34
C TYR A 604 22.53 -10.16 -15.78
N ASP A 605 22.79 -10.97 -16.81
CA ASP A 605 24.15 -11.20 -17.34
C ASP A 605 24.79 -9.92 -17.86
N LYS A 606 23.99 -9.09 -18.55
CA LYS A 606 24.44 -7.80 -19.02
C LYS A 606 24.81 -6.87 -17.86
N LEU A 607 24.00 -6.85 -16.80
CA LEU A 607 24.27 -6.06 -15.59
C LEU A 607 25.54 -6.54 -14.87
N MET A 608 25.67 -7.86 -14.67
CA MET A 608 26.84 -8.48 -14.04
C MET A 608 28.13 -8.25 -14.84
N LYS A 609 28.08 -8.45 -16.16
CA LYS A 609 29.21 -8.17 -17.06
C LYS A 609 29.62 -6.70 -16.99
N THR A 610 28.66 -5.77 -17.02
CA THR A 610 28.95 -4.34 -16.93
C THR A 610 29.61 -3.98 -15.60
N ALA A 611 29.15 -4.57 -14.49
CA ALA A 611 29.78 -4.40 -13.18
C ALA A 611 31.22 -4.94 -13.14
N GLN A 612 31.46 -6.11 -13.74
CA GLN A 612 32.79 -6.72 -13.81
C GLN A 612 33.77 -5.92 -14.68
N GLU A 613 33.31 -5.41 -15.82
CA GLU A 613 34.12 -4.58 -16.73
C GLU A 613 34.45 -3.20 -16.15
N ASN A 614 33.68 -2.74 -15.14
CA ASN A 614 33.81 -1.42 -14.53
C ASN A 614 33.98 -1.52 -13.00
N PRO A 615 35.10 -2.11 -12.51
CA PRO A 615 35.34 -2.25 -11.08
C PRO A 615 35.51 -0.88 -10.40
N ASN A 616 35.16 -0.79 -9.11
CA ASN A 616 35.21 0.44 -8.31
C ASN A 616 34.35 1.59 -8.85
N THR A 617 33.29 1.27 -9.59
CA THR A 617 32.30 2.24 -10.05
C THR A 617 31.01 2.11 -9.25
N ASN A 618 30.12 3.10 -9.38
CA ASN A 618 28.77 3.02 -8.82
C ASN A 618 28.02 1.77 -9.31
N VAL A 619 28.35 1.27 -10.51
CA VAL A 619 27.73 0.07 -11.07
C VAL A 619 28.15 -1.17 -10.28
N SER A 620 29.45 -1.38 -10.07
CA SER A 620 29.94 -2.52 -9.30
C SER A 620 29.45 -2.45 -7.85
N GLN A 621 29.49 -1.27 -7.22
CA GLN A 621 28.99 -1.06 -5.86
C GLN A 621 27.50 -1.42 -5.71
N ALA A 622 26.65 -1.02 -6.66
CA ALA A 622 25.22 -1.34 -6.62
C ALA A 622 24.99 -2.85 -6.73
N VAL A 623 25.68 -3.53 -7.66
CA VAL A 623 25.57 -4.97 -7.85
C VAL A 623 26.12 -5.75 -6.65
N ASP A 624 27.26 -5.33 -6.10
CA ASP A 624 27.85 -5.89 -4.87
C ASP A 624 26.93 -5.67 -3.66
N SER A 625 26.14 -4.59 -3.64
CA SER A 625 25.17 -4.34 -2.58
C SER A 625 24.01 -5.34 -2.58
N TRP A 626 23.52 -5.75 -3.76
CA TRP A 626 22.35 -6.63 -3.88
C TRP A 626 22.72 -8.11 -3.94
N TYR A 627 23.87 -8.41 -4.54
CA TYR A 627 24.41 -9.77 -4.66
C TYR A 627 25.86 -9.77 -4.18
N PRO A 628 26.12 -9.74 -2.87
CA PRO A 628 27.49 -9.65 -2.36
C PRO A 628 28.34 -10.83 -2.87
N PRO A 629 29.54 -10.61 -3.42
CA PRO A 629 30.34 -11.68 -4.02
C PRO A 629 30.70 -12.80 -3.01
N GLU A 630 30.85 -12.47 -1.73
CA GLU A 630 31.13 -13.42 -0.65
C GLU A 630 29.93 -14.27 -0.22
N SER A 631 28.71 -13.94 -0.68
CA SER A 631 27.48 -14.61 -0.27
C SER A 631 27.22 -15.94 -1.00
N GLY A 632 27.93 -16.20 -2.11
CA GLY A 632 27.68 -17.35 -2.99
C GLY A 632 26.43 -17.23 -3.87
N ILE A 633 25.66 -16.14 -3.77
CA ILE A 633 24.39 -15.99 -4.48
C ILE A 633 24.58 -15.93 -6.00
N ARG A 634 25.67 -15.31 -6.48
CA ARG A 634 25.93 -15.17 -7.92
C ARG A 634 26.19 -16.52 -8.55
N GLU A 635 27.07 -17.30 -7.93
CA GLU A 635 27.42 -18.67 -8.30
C GLU A 635 26.18 -19.55 -8.29
N ARG A 636 25.36 -19.41 -7.23
CA ARG A 636 24.12 -20.17 -7.08
C ARG A 636 23.11 -19.88 -8.19
N ILE A 637 22.97 -18.62 -8.62
CA ILE A 637 22.11 -18.25 -9.75
C ILE A 637 22.62 -18.92 -11.04
N GLU A 638 23.92 -18.93 -11.29
CA GLU A 638 24.50 -19.59 -12.48
C GLU A 638 24.31 -21.11 -12.46
N GLU A 639 24.51 -21.76 -11.31
CA GLU A 639 24.28 -23.20 -11.13
C GLU A 639 22.83 -23.59 -11.44
N ILE A 640 21.86 -22.86 -10.86
CA ILE A 640 20.44 -23.14 -11.08
C ILE A 640 20.07 -22.88 -12.54
N HIS A 641 20.58 -21.79 -13.15
CA HIS A 641 20.31 -21.51 -14.56
C HIS A 641 20.93 -22.57 -15.49
N ALA A 642 22.13 -23.07 -15.19
CA ALA A 642 22.75 -24.14 -15.96
C ALA A 642 21.94 -25.44 -15.90
N LYS A 643 21.37 -25.76 -14.73
CA LYS A 643 20.47 -26.90 -14.51
C LYS A 643 19.10 -26.68 -15.19
N TYR A 644 18.59 -25.45 -15.18
CA TYR A 644 17.28 -25.06 -15.67
C TYR A 644 17.35 -23.88 -16.67
N PRO A 645 17.96 -24.07 -17.86
CA PRO A 645 18.22 -22.97 -18.82
C PRO A 645 16.95 -22.36 -19.42
N HIS A 646 15.82 -23.00 -19.16
CA HIS A 646 14.51 -22.68 -19.67
C HIS A 646 13.56 -22.14 -18.60
N GLY A 647 14.01 -22.12 -17.34
CA GLY A 647 13.22 -21.67 -16.20
C GLY A 647 11.90 -22.42 -16.06
N PHE A 648 10.87 -21.69 -15.63
CA PHE A 648 9.53 -22.23 -15.38
C PHE A 648 8.67 -22.15 -16.66
N LYS A 649 8.53 -23.27 -17.38
CA LYS A 649 7.71 -23.32 -18.63
C LYS A 649 6.36 -23.97 -18.39
N GLN A 650 5.28 -23.20 -18.50
CA GLN A 650 3.94 -23.78 -18.58
C GLN A 650 3.76 -24.49 -19.93
N LYS A 651 3.22 -25.72 -19.92
CA LYS A 651 2.94 -26.46 -21.17
C LYS A 651 1.95 -25.66 -22.02
N VAL A 652 2.41 -25.20 -23.18
CA VAL A 652 1.62 -24.47 -24.17
C VAL A 652 0.41 -25.32 -24.58
N GLY A 653 -0.82 -24.85 -24.29
CA GLY A 653 -2.06 -25.55 -24.66
C GLY A 653 -3.06 -25.73 -23.52
N LEU A 654 -2.61 -25.63 -22.25
CA LEU A 654 -3.53 -25.35 -21.15
C LEU A 654 -3.95 -23.89 -21.30
N LYS A 655 -5.17 -23.68 -21.82
CA LYS A 655 -5.76 -22.33 -21.91
C LYS A 655 -5.54 -21.65 -20.56
N LYS A 656 -5.06 -20.39 -20.55
CA LYS A 656 -5.24 -19.45 -19.42
C LYS A 656 -6.76 -19.37 -19.18
N SER A 657 -7.33 -20.31 -18.45
CA SER A 657 -8.75 -20.35 -18.13
C SER A 657 -9.02 -19.09 -17.32
N GLN A 658 -9.71 -18.10 -17.92
CA GLN A 658 -10.06 -16.81 -17.31
C GLN A 658 -9.02 -16.38 -16.26
N SER A 659 -7.75 -16.21 -16.66
CA SER A 659 -6.70 -16.01 -15.66
C SER A 659 -6.97 -14.71 -14.91
N PHE A 660 -7.22 -14.86 -13.62
CA PHE A 660 -7.14 -13.80 -12.63
C PHE A 660 -5.80 -13.05 -12.79
N SER A 661 -5.73 -11.80 -12.32
CA SER A 661 -4.46 -11.06 -12.39
C SER A 661 -3.39 -11.82 -11.60
N VAL A 662 -2.13 -11.77 -12.01
CA VAL A 662 -1.03 -12.46 -11.30
C VAL A 662 -1.00 -12.18 -9.78
N THR A 663 -1.24 -10.93 -9.39
CA THR A 663 -1.26 -10.52 -7.98
C THR A 663 -2.40 -11.17 -7.19
N GLU A 664 -3.48 -11.61 -7.85
CA GLU A 664 -4.62 -12.31 -7.23
C GLU A 664 -4.24 -13.71 -6.76
N ASP A 665 -3.59 -14.49 -7.62
CA ASP A 665 -3.19 -15.86 -7.26
C ASP A 665 -2.28 -15.87 -6.04
N MET A 666 -1.37 -14.89 -5.94
CA MET A 666 -0.42 -14.79 -4.84
C MET A 666 -1.08 -14.38 -3.51
N ASP A 667 -2.03 -13.45 -3.53
CA ASP A 667 -2.81 -13.12 -2.33
C ASP A 667 -3.60 -14.35 -1.84
N LEU A 668 -4.23 -15.09 -2.75
CA LEU A 668 -4.95 -16.32 -2.41
C LEU A 668 -4.03 -17.38 -1.80
N ALA A 669 -2.81 -17.54 -2.34
CA ALA A 669 -1.81 -18.43 -1.79
C ALA A 669 -1.36 -18.01 -0.37
N GLU A 670 -1.18 -16.71 -0.13
CA GLU A 670 -0.86 -16.18 1.20
C GLU A 670 -1.98 -16.52 2.22
N LEU A 671 -3.25 -16.33 1.86
CA LEU A 671 -4.37 -16.71 2.72
C LEU A 671 -4.43 -18.23 2.96
N GLU A 672 -4.21 -19.03 1.92
CA GLU A 672 -4.21 -20.48 2.04
C GLU A 672 -3.08 -20.96 2.97
N LEU A 673 -1.90 -20.35 2.89
CA LEU A 673 -0.80 -20.62 3.82
C LEU A 673 -1.20 -20.25 5.25
N ASN A 674 -1.79 -19.09 5.47
CA ASN A 674 -2.25 -18.65 6.79
C ASN A 674 -3.33 -19.58 7.39
N ARG A 675 -4.29 -20.03 6.56
CA ARG A 675 -5.30 -21.03 6.95
C ARG A 675 -4.64 -22.36 7.33
N PHE A 676 -3.69 -22.82 6.52
CA PHE A 676 -2.95 -24.06 6.79
C PHE A 676 -2.21 -24.00 8.13
N ILE A 677 -1.51 -22.90 8.40
CA ILE A 677 -0.81 -22.67 9.69
C ILE A 677 -1.80 -22.69 10.86
N THR A 678 -2.90 -21.95 10.72
CA THR A 678 -3.94 -21.84 11.75
C THR A 678 -4.56 -23.19 12.05
N LEU A 679 -4.95 -23.96 11.02
CA LEU A 679 -5.51 -25.30 11.17
C LEU A 679 -4.52 -26.27 11.83
N ARG A 680 -3.23 -26.19 11.52
CA ARG A 680 -2.22 -27.04 12.18
C ARG A 680 -2.07 -26.68 13.65
N ARG A 681 -2.07 -25.39 14.00
CA ARG A 681 -2.06 -24.93 15.40
C ARG A 681 -3.31 -25.42 16.14
N ALA A 682 -4.49 -25.28 15.54
CA ALA A 682 -5.76 -25.78 16.10
C ALA A 682 -5.74 -27.30 16.31
N LYS A 683 -5.28 -28.08 15.32
CA LYS A 683 -5.13 -29.54 15.44
C LYS A 683 -4.18 -29.95 16.57
N ARG A 684 -3.07 -29.22 16.76
CA ARG A 684 -2.14 -29.47 17.89
C ARG A 684 -2.81 -29.19 19.23
N LYS A 685 -3.53 -28.06 19.36
CA LYS A 685 -4.28 -27.72 20.58
C LYS A 685 -5.37 -28.75 20.90
N LEU A 686 -6.13 -29.19 19.89
CA LEU A 686 -7.15 -30.21 20.06
C LEU A 686 -6.55 -31.55 20.52
N LYS A 687 -5.44 -31.98 19.92
CA LYS A 687 -4.74 -33.20 20.35
C LYS A 687 -4.24 -33.08 21.80
N ALA A 688 -3.69 -31.94 22.19
CA ALA A 688 -3.26 -31.69 23.56
C ALA A 688 -4.46 -31.75 24.53
N ALA A 689 -5.58 -31.10 24.20
CA ALA A 689 -6.80 -31.15 25.02
C ALA A 689 -7.35 -32.57 25.18
N LEU A 690 -7.40 -33.37 24.10
CA LEU A 690 -7.81 -34.76 24.16
C LEU A 690 -6.87 -35.64 25.01
N LEU A 691 -5.56 -35.36 24.97
CA LEU A 691 -4.59 -36.04 25.83
C LEU A 691 -4.77 -35.65 27.30
N MET A 692 -5.02 -34.37 27.60
CA MET A 692 -5.31 -33.89 28.95
C MET A 692 -6.57 -34.56 29.51
N GLN A 693 -7.67 -34.58 28.73
CA GLN A 693 -8.90 -35.26 29.13
C GLN A 693 -8.69 -36.76 29.37
N LYS A 694 -7.84 -37.41 28.59
CA LYS A 694 -7.49 -38.82 28.80
C LYS A 694 -6.68 -39.02 30.08
N LEU A 695 -5.75 -38.11 30.39
CA LEU A 695 -4.97 -38.15 31.63
C LEU A 695 -5.83 -37.87 32.86
N GLU A 696 -6.76 -36.92 32.78
CA GLU A 696 -7.76 -36.65 33.83
C GLU A 696 -8.58 -37.89 34.14
N LYS A 697 -9.09 -38.57 33.10
CA LYS A 697 -9.83 -39.82 33.27
C LYS A 697 -8.98 -40.93 33.91
N ILE A 698 -7.71 -41.07 33.52
CA ILE A 698 -6.79 -42.06 34.13
C ILE A 698 -6.54 -41.71 35.62
N ASN A 699 -6.42 -40.43 35.96
CA ASN A 699 -6.25 -39.99 37.34
C ASN A 699 -7.50 -40.22 38.17
N GLU A 700 -8.70 -39.99 37.63
CA GLU A 700 -9.99 -40.32 38.26
C GLU A 700 -10.12 -41.83 38.50
N ASP A 701 -9.78 -42.65 37.49
CA ASP A 701 -9.81 -44.11 37.59
C ASP A 701 -8.80 -44.62 38.63
N THR A 702 -7.58 -44.08 38.65
CA THR A 702 -6.53 -44.46 39.62
C THR A 702 -6.87 -44.03 41.04
N SER A 703 -7.46 -42.85 41.21
CA SER A 703 -7.92 -42.35 42.51
C SER A 703 -9.08 -43.19 43.03
N SER A 704 -10.03 -43.53 42.16
CA SER A 704 -11.14 -44.43 42.49
C SER A 704 -10.66 -45.82 42.88
N GLN A 705 -9.61 -46.34 42.22
CA GLN A 705 -9.02 -47.63 42.56
C GLN A 705 -8.29 -47.59 43.90
N LYS A 706 -7.47 -46.58 44.18
CA LYS A 706 -6.81 -46.42 45.50
C LYS A 706 -7.80 -46.29 46.65
N ILE A 707 -8.92 -45.58 46.44
CA ILE A 707 -9.99 -45.49 47.46
C ILE A 707 -10.59 -46.87 47.72
N LYS A 708 -10.85 -47.67 46.67
CA LYS A 708 -11.34 -49.04 46.83
C LYS A 708 -10.34 -49.95 47.55
N ASP A 709 -9.06 -49.84 47.20
CA ASP A 709 -8.00 -50.65 47.80
C ASP A 709 -7.81 -50.30 49.29
N ASN A 710 -7.85 -49.02 49.66
CA ASN A 710 -7.78 -48.59 51.07
C ASN A 710 -9.03 -49.02 51.88
N LEU A 711 -10.25 -48.88 51.32
CA LEU A 711 -11.48 -49.35 51.97
C LEU A 711 -11.50 -50.88 52.17
N SER A 712 -10.79 -51.63 51.33
CA SER A 712 -10.68 -53.08 51.49
C SER A 712 -9.69 -53.50 52.57
N HIS A 713 -8.73 -52.64 52.93
CA HIS A 713 -7.72 -52.96 53.94
C HIS A 713 -8.17 -52.65 55.38
N ASP A 714 -9.09 -51.70 55.57
CA ASP A 714 -9.62 -51.30 56.89
C ASP A 714 -10.72 -52.25 57.44
N ILE A 715 -11.09 -53.32 56.73
CA ILE A 715 -12.11 -54.30 57.17
C ILE A 715 -11.48 -55.55 57.83
N GLU A 716 -10.14 -55.65 57.90
CA GLU A 716 -9.43 -56.81 58.45
C GLU A 716 -8.54 -56.54 59.68
N GLU A 717 -8.84 -55.53 60.50
CA GLU A 717 -8.23 -55.41 61.84
C GLU A 717 -9.25 -55.48 62.98
N ASN A 718 -8.99 -56.43 63.88
CA ASN A 718 -9.76 -56.79 65.07
C ASN A 718 -9.89 -55.65 66.09
N PRO A 719 -11.05 -55.51 66.77
CA PRO A 719 -11.23 -54.59 67.87
C PRO A 719 -10.80 -55.23 69.20
N SER A 720 -9.53 -55.07 69.60
CA SER A 720 -9.11 -55.20 71.00
C SER A 720 -7.73 -54.57 71.20
N ASP A 721 -7.68 -53.28 71.54
CA ASP A 721 -7.14 -52.83 72.82
C ASP A 721 -7.09 -51.30 72.89
N ILE A 722 -7.50 -50.80 74.05
CA ILE A 722 -7.55 -49.40 74.48
C ILE A 722 -6.16 -49.04 75.06
N VAL A 723 -5.71 -47.78 74.90
CA VAL A 723 -5.17 -46.87 75.95
C VAL A 723 -4.14 -45.84 75.41
N ASP A 724 -4.51 -44.56 75.60
CA ASP A 724 -3.78 -43.30 75.85
C ASP A 724 -2.76 -42.62 74.89
N ASN A 725 -3.06 -41.32 74.73
CA ASN A 725 -2.24 -40.11 74.51
C ASN A 725 -1.93 -39.60 73.08
N PRO A 726 -2.17 -38.29 72.79
CA PRO A 726 -1.91 -37.70 71.48
C PRO A 726 -0.49 -37.10 71.40
N SER A 727 0.30 -37.51 70.40
CA SER A 727 1.60 -36.90 70.10
C SER A 727 1.56 -36.09 68.80
N GLN A 728 1.92 -34.83 68.97
CA GLN A 728 2.33 -33.71 68.12
C GLN A 728 2.91 -33.93 66.69
N ASP A 729 3.05 -35.14 66.14
CA ASP A 729 3.91 -35.39 64.96
C ASP A 729 3.25 -35.18 63.57
N MET A 730 1.93 -34.97 63.49
CA MET A 730 1.27 -34.77 62.19
C MET A 730 1.36 -33.32 61.66
N LYS A 731 1.74 -32.34 62.48
CA LYS A 731 1.84 -30.94 62.04
C LYS A 731 3.15 -30.63 61.30
N ASP A 732 4.22 -31.38 61.55
CA ASP A 732 5.53 -31.10 60.94
C ASP A 732 5.68 -31.67 59.52
N ASN A 733 4.88 -32.68 59.14
CA ASN A 733 4.91 -33.25 57.78
C ASN A 733 4.15 -32.40 56.74
N LEU A 734 3.11 -31.65 57.13
CA LEU A 734 2.46 -30.71 56.21
C LEU A 734 3.32 -29.47 55.93
N LEU A 735 4.14 -29.04 56.90
CA LEU A 735 4.99 -27.85 56.75
C LEU A 735 6.23 -28.09 55.85
N GLN A 736 6.64 -29.34 55.63
CA GLN A 736 7.75 -29.67 54.71
C GLN A 736 7.30 -29.82 53.25
N GLN A 737 6.04 -30.17 52.98
CA GLN A 737 5.55 -30.25 51.60
C GLN A 737 5.32 -28.88 50.95
N GLU A 738 4.92 -27.85 51.70
CA GLU A 738 4.75 -26.49 51.16
C GLU A 738 6.08 -25.79 50.84
N LYS A 739 7.21 -26.21 51.43
CA LYS A 739 8.53 -25.65 51.10
C LYS A 739 9.15 -26.20 49.82
N ALA A 740 8.65 -27.33 49.29
CA ALA A 740 9.20 -27.93 48.07
C ALA A 740 8.57 -27.38 46.77
N GLN A 741 7.41 -26.72 46.83
CA GLN A 741 6.72 -26.18 45.65
C GLN A 741 7.03 -24.71 45.34
N GLY A 742 7.80 -24.01 46.18
CA GLY A 742 8.10 -22.59 46.01
C GLY A 742 9.36 -22.23 45.20
N ASN A 743 10.00 -23.19 44.51
CA ASN A 743 11.30 -22.96 43.86
C ASN A 743 11.37 -23.34 42.37
N GLN A 744 10.26 -23.14 41.64
CA GLN A 744 10.28 -23.04 40.17
C GLN A 744 9.22 -22.04 39.68
N GLU A 745 9.57 -20.75 39.71
CA GLU A 745 9.11 -19.74 38.73
C GLU A 745 10.32 -18.94 38.25
#